data_AF-A0A5M9MQ67-F1
#
_entry.id   AF-A0A5M9MQ67-F1
#
_cell.length_a   1.000
_cell.length_b   1.000
_cell.length_c   1.000
_cell.angle_alpha   90.00
_cell.angle_beta   90.00
_cell.angle_gamma   90.00
#
_symmetry.space_group_name_H-M   'P 1'
#
loop_
_entity.id
_entity.type
_entity.pdbx_description
1 polymer ?
#
loop_
_entity_poly.entity_id
_entity_poly.type
_entity_poly.pdbx_seq_one_letter_code
_entity_poly.pdbx_strand_id
1 'polypeptide(L)'
;MKLINCVHALVRHCVPLVQRLRTSPGHVFDVCWDSSRRYFFTVALFALLGAKILHLYAHIYSLPPSKFFCWGITFFFQDVCVLILIRIFTQTIPWRPVAILAALVIIPFSLLMSGMASANTSFYVVTGAEIHWRQAKTFHGDAAAIRTLLTGLTGFLVVEGILLTAAWFTARPIHRGAGGVLKVLAWPFRLLVTLIRNVVNRVRGGRPLLPDPQVYEQIAVDDYRDDKSDDEESVYLMDSGSAGSAQKKDSVLKRVGVLLPFSILLFLRAIRPWDPALWFLSGALPFTPFTESHRASPVDTFGLPGDYRWLEDRTALAKTPVWDWMPEKGLPGFEDWDQTEHPEFHYSAHEDPLHISNLTALFWSRFIKHVFLLKLESTRGDLFPIRKDSFMWNRIAESYKDKKLPAEVQDRIANLTRTAEFLTGFSTGFEHNDTLFGGKRSYGGIAASNGFTTGTYTLKSVTGTVCGITPLVADFNREYLHHIYQPCLPHVLNAFNHQADITNKTDDFRTWPWHSKWMQSVTDTYDKQDKLTPALGFHDILTKEKIADPDAKHYPPKDREVNYYGYADTELREYIRDAIDEAESTHTRLFLTHLTGTTHHPWGLPHDDDFKEIMSSNLLSGSNGDLNRYLNTIHFVDNWLAEILGILEEKGIAKETLIVMSGDHGLSLPNDGGATPYDNPHRGSFHIPILFAHPDIPQVEVTTPVISQQIVPTIIDLLIETGSLGPNSTHAAKDIRSLYEGQSMIRDLVPEKDGKQDWQFTVMNTGGSWLAVRSAARPAFRLVIPLIDDLEWRFTDLEKDPNEKNPYKDFGLVDLAEKLDTEYGKEVVDWLRDAAHVAQWWVVENWHLYQYKPKLKSGKR
;
A
#
# COMPACT_ATOMS: atom_id res chain seq x y z
N MET A 1 7.38 -14.45 -50.17
CA MET A 1 6.83 -15.77 -50.59
C MET A 1 6.52 -16.74 -49.44
N LYS A 2 7.33 -16.87 -48.37
CA LYS A 2 7.03 -17.80 -47.25
C LYS A 2 5.79 -17.43 -46.41
N LEU A 3 5.48 -16.14 -46.26
CA LEU A 3 4.31 -15.66 -45.50
C LEU A 3 2.98 -15.97 -46.21
N ILE A 4 2.95 -15.83 -47.55
CA ILE A 4 1.76 -16.12 -48.37
C ILE A 4 1.43 -17.62 -48.36
N ASN A 5 2.44 -18.49 -48.36
CA ASN A 5 2.25 -19.94 -48.26
C ASN A 5 1.78 -20.38 -46.86
N CYS A 6 2.20 -19.69 -45.79
CA CYS A 6 1.69 -19.93 -44.44
C CYS A 6 0.22 -19.50 -44.30
N VAL A 7 -0.14 -18.34 -44.86
CA VAL A 7 -1.53 -17.83 -44.89
C VAL A 7 -2.42 -18.74 -45.74
N HIS A 8 -1.96 -19.21 -46.91
CA HIS A 8 -2.70 -20.16 -47.74
C HIS A 8 -2.87 -21.54 -47.09
N ALA A 9 -1.87 -22.01 -46.31
CA ALA A 9 -1.97 -23.26 -45.56
C ALA A 9 -2.97 -23.15 -44.40
N LEU A 10 -2.99 -22.01 -43.68
CA LEU A 10 -3.98 -21.72 -42.63
C LEU A 10 -5.40 -21.64 -43.20
N VAL A 11 -5.60 -20.92 -44.32
CA VAL A 11 -6.90 -20.80 -44.99
C VAL A 11 -7.40 -22.15 -45.51
N ARG A 12 -6.52 -23.01 -46.04
CA ARG A 12 -6.89 -24.39 -46.45
C ARG A 12 -7.24 -25.32 -45.29
N HIS A 13 -6.72 -25.11 -44.08
CA HIS A 13 -7.12 -25.87 -42.88
C HIS A 13 -8.38 -25.31 -42.22
N CYS A 14 -8.63 -24.01 -42.28
CA CYS A 14 -9.78 -23.37 -41.66
C CYS A 14 -11.09 -23.55 -42.47
N VAL A 15 -11.04 -23.55 -43.80
CA VAL A 15 -12.25 -23.70 -44.65
C VAL A 15 -13.01 -25.03 -44.43
N PRO A 16 -12.35 -26.21 -44.32
CA PRO A 16 -13.01 -27.47 -43.99
C PRO A 16 -13.57 -27.51 -42.56
N LEU A 17 -12.93 -26.82 -41.62
CA LEU A 17 -13.37 -26.73 -40.23
C LEU A 17 -14.66 -25.90 -40.11
N VAL A 18 -14.72 -24.76 -40.81
CA VAL A 18 -15.89 -23.87 -40.88
C VAL A 18 -17.06 -24.54 -41.61
N GLN A 19 -16.79 -25.29 -42.69
CA GLN A 19 -17.82 -26.08 -43.38
C GLN A 19 -18.35 -27.23 -42.51
N ARG A 20 -17.49 -27.94 -41.75
CA ARG A 20 -17.89 -28.99 -40.79
C ARG A 20 -18.64 -28.44 -39.57
N LEU A 21 -18.27 -27.25 -39.09
CA LEU A 21 -18.99 -26.52 -38.04
C LEU A 21 -20.43 -26.20 -38.45
N ARG A 22 -20.62 -25.84 -39.73
CA ARG A 22 -21.95 -25.51 -40.28
C ARG A 22 -22.83 -26.74 -40.52
N THR A 23 -22.25 -27.89 -40.85
CA THR A 23 -23.02 -29.12 -41.18
C THR A 23 -23.23 -30.05 -39.99
N SER A 24 -22.32 -30.07 -39.01
CA SER A 24 -22.45 -30.92 -37.82
C SER A 24 -21.77 -30.30 -36.57
N PRO A 25 -22.37 -29.25 -35.97
CA PRO A 25 -21.82 -28.54 -34.81
C PRO A 25 -21.52 -29.47 -33.62
N GLY A 26 -22.39 -30.46 -33.37
CA GLY A 26 -22.23 -31.40 -32.26
C GLY A 26 -20.99 -32.31 -32.40
N HIS A 27 -20.70 -32.77 -33.62
CA HIS A 27 -19.51 -33.59 -33.87
C HIS A 27 -18.21 -32.78 -33.74
N VAL A 28 -18.21 -31.52 -34.19
CA VAL A 28 -17.06 -30.64 -33.98
C VAL A 28 -16.84 -30.37 -32.50
N PHE A 29 -17.92 -30.13 -31.74
CA PHE A 29 -17.85 -30.00 -30.29
C PHE A 29 -17.25 -31.26 -29.64
N ASP A 30 -17.76 -32.46 -29.97
CA ASP A 30 -17.30 -33.72 -29.35
C ASP A 30 -15.78 -33.94 -29.57
N VAL A 31 -15.27 -33.66 -30.77
CA VAL A 31 -13.84 -33.78 -31.10
C VAL A 31 -12.99 -32.71 -30.39
N CYS A 32 -13.43 -31.45 -30.42
CA CYS A 32 -12.71 -30.36 -29.78
C CYS A 32 -12.71 -30.51 -28.26
N TRP A 33 -13.85 -30.84 -27.66
CA TRP A 33 -14.01 -30.98 -26.22
C TRP A 33 -13.17 -32.13 -25.66
N ASP A 34 -13.01 -33.24 -26.39
CA ASP A 34 -12.19 -34.36 -25.93
C ASP A 34 -10.72 -33.97 -25.67
N SER A 35 -10.16 -33.10 -26.53
CA SER A 35 -8.81 -32.55 -26.34
C SER A 35 -8.81 -31.37 -25.37
N SER A 36 -9.76 -30.45 -25.51
CA SER A 36 -9.85 -29.23 -24.69
C SER A 36 -10.10 -29.54 -23.21
N ARG A 37 -10.92 -30.54 -22.86
CA ARG A 37 -11.19 -30.86 -21.44
C ARG A 37 -9.94 -31.30 -20.68
N ARG A 38 -9.03 -32.03 -21.35
CA ARG A 38 -7.76 -32.48 -20.76
C ARG A 38 -6.81 -31.30 -20.56
N TYR A 39 -6.77 -30.42 -21.56
CA TYR A 39 -5.99 -29.19 -21.52
C TYR A 39 -6.45 -28.23 -20.42
N PHE A 40 -7.73 -27.84 -20.40
CA PHE A 40 -8.25 -26.85 -19.44
C PHE A 40 -8.29 -27.37 -18.01
N PHE A 41 -8.43 -28.68 -17.77
CA PHE A 41 -8.19 -29.27 -16.44
C PHE A 41 -6.75 -29.02 -15.98
N THR A 42 -5.78 -29.22 -16.87
CA THR A 42 -4.36 -29.07 -16.56
C THR A 42 -3.96 -27.61 -16.37
N VAL A 43 -4.55 -26.70 -17.15
CA VAL A 43 -4.42 -25.24 -16.95
C VAL A 43 -4.91 -24.85 -15.55
N ALA A 44 -6.12 -25.28 -15.16
CA ALA A 44 -6.64 -24.99 -13.81
C ALA A 44 -5.78 -25.62 -12.71
N LEU A 45 -5.25 -26.82 -12.92
CA LEU A 45 -4.36 -27.49 -11.96
C LEU A 45 -3.07 -26.72 -11.74
N PHE A 46 -2.40 -26.29 -12.81
CA PHE A 46 -1.19 -25.48 -12.71
C PHE A 46 -1.47 -24.09 -12.12
N ALA A 47 -2.59 -23.46 -12.50
CA ALA A 47 -2.97 -22.16 -11.97
C ALA A 47 -3.23 -22.21 -10.45
N LEU A 48 -4.08 -23.14 -9.98
CA LEU A 48 -4.45 -23.24 -8.57
C LEU A 48 -3.26 -23.65 -7.69
N LEU A 49 -2.53 -24.70 -8.08
CA LEU A 49 -1.37 -25.15 -7.30
C LEU A 49 -0.20 -24.17 -7.38
N GLY A 50 0.04 -23.58 -8.54
CA GLY A 50 1.09 -22.56 -8.72
C GLY A 50 0.83 -21.32 -7.87
N ALA A 51 -0.41 -20.81 -7.89
CA ALA A 51 -0.81 -19.71 -7.02
C ALA A 51 -0.72 -20.08 -5.53
N LYS A 52 -1.12 -21.29 -5.14
CA LYS A 52 -1.00 -21.75 -3.74
C LYS A 52 0.45 -21.88 -3.30
N ILE A 53 1.34 -22.41 -4.14
CA ILE A 53 2.77 -22.53 -3.83
C ILE A 53 3.40 -21.15 -3.67
N LEU A 54 3.09 -20.21 -4.58
CA LEU A 54 3.57 -18.83 -4.48
C LEU A 54 3.08 -18.18 -3.17
N HIS A 55 1.79 -18.33 -2.85
CA HIS A 55 1.19 -17.81 -1.62
C HIS A 55 1.86 -18.37 -0.37
N LEU A 56 2.08 -19.68 -0.29
CA LEU A 56 2.80 -20.27 0.85
C LEU A 56 4.27 -19.87 0.89
N TYR A 57 4.91 -19.64 -0.25
CA TYR A 57 6.30 -19.19 -0.34
C TYR A 57 6.44 -17.74 0.13
N ALA A 58 5.53 -16.85 -0.28
CA ALA A 58 5.50 -15.44 0.14
C ALA A 58 5.41 -15.30 1.67
N HIS A 59 4.72 -16.23 2.33
CA HIS A 59 4.46 -16.22 3.78
C HIS A 59 5.22 -17.32 4.56
N ILE A 60 6.28 -17.90 3.99
CA ILE A 60 6.94 -19.08 4.58
C ILE A 60 7.58 -18.79 5.96
N TYR A 61 7.98 -17.55 6.20
CA TYR A 61 8.62 -17.12 7.45
C TYR A 61 7.65 -16.51 8.48
N SER A 62 6.37 -16.46 8.12
CA SER A 62 5.35 -15.70 8.84
C SER A 62 4.45 -16.56 9.72
N LEU A 63 4.68 -17.87 9.69
CA LEU A 63 4.07 -18.84 10.58
C LEU A 63 5.20 -19.65 11.25
N PRO A 64 5.10 -19.98 12.56
CA PRO A 64 6.06 -20.86 13.20
C PRO A 64 6.27 -22.17 12.44
N PRO A 65 7.52 -22.65 12.26
CA PRO A 65 7.79 -23.88 11.51
C PRO A 65 7.01 -25.09 12.01
N SER A 66 6.80 -25.20 13.33
CA SER A 66 5.99 -26.25 13.94
C SER A 66 4.54 -26.27 13.44
N LYS A 67 3.89 -25.10 13.36
CA LYS A 67 2.52 -24.95 12.83
C LYS A 67 2.50 -25.23 11.33
N PHE A 68 3.50 -24.76 10.57
CA PHE A 68 3.60 -25.02 9.14
C PHE A 68 3.74 -26.52 8.83
N PHE A 69 4.62 -27.24 9.52
CA PHE A 69 4.79 -28.68 9.30
C PHE A 69 3.58 -29.51 9.78
N CYS A 70 2.94 -29.10 10.88
CA CYS A 70 1.78 -29.81 11.43
C CYS A 70 0.52 -29.64 10.55
N TRP A 71 0.26 -28.41 10.09
CA TRP A 71 -0.98 -28.05 9.40
C TRP A 71 -0.82 -27.84 7.89
N GLY A 72 0.40 -27.81 7.34
CA GLY A 72 0.67 -27.38 5.97
C GLY A 72 -0.09 -28.14 4.89
N ILE A 73 -0.30 -29.44 5.06
CA ILE A 73 -1.10 -30.24 4.12
C ILE A 73 -2.55 -29.72 4.01
N THR A 74 -3.11 -29.18 5.11
CA THR A 74 -4.48 -28.67 5.15
C THR A 74 -4.68 -27.38 4.36
N PHE A 75 -3.61 -26.65 4.03
CA PHE A 75 -3.70 -25.43 3.22
C PHE A 75 -4.16 -25.68 1.79
N PHE A 76 -3.95 -26.89 1.27
CA PHE A 76 -4.39 -27.31 -0.06
C PHE A 76 -5.82 -27.87 -0.08
N PHE A 77 -6.53 -27.89 1.05
CA PHE A 77 -7.85 -28.55 1.13
C PHE A 77 -8.86 -27.96 0.14
N GLN A 78 -8.95 -26.63 0.07
CA GLN A 78 -9.86 -25.94 -0.85
C GLN A 78 -9.48 -26.19 -2.31
N ASP A 79 -8.19 -26.11 -2.64
CA ASP A 79 -7.66 -26.37 -3.99
C ASP A 79 -7.96 -27.80 -4.43
N VAL A 80 -7.74 -28.79 -3.56
CA VAL A 80 -8.05 -30.21 -3.83
C VAL A 80 -9.55 -30.40 -4.08
N CYS A 81 -10.43 -29.76 -3.30
CA CYS A 81 -11.88 -29.84 -3.53
C CYS A 81 -12.28 -29.25 -4.89
N VAL A 82 -11.74 -28.09 -5.25
CA VAL A 82 -11.98 -27.45 -6.55
C VAL A 82 -11.46 -28.32 -7.69
N LEU A 83 -10.25 -28.88 -7.56
CA LEU A 83 -9.66 -29.75 -8.58
C LEU A 83 -10.44 -31.05 -8.77
N ILE A 84 -10.97 -31.64 -7.69
CA ILE A 84 -11.87 -32.81 -7.77
C ILE A 84 -13.14 -32.44 -8.54
N LEU A 85 -13.74 -31.28 -8.25
CA LEU A 85 -14.94 -30.79 -8.94
C LEU A 85 -14.69 -30.59 -10.44
N ILE A 86 -13.62 -29.87 -10.80
CA ILE A 86 -13.21 -29.66 -12.20
C ILE A 86 -12.93 -31.02 -12.86
N ARG A 87 -12.30 -31.95 -12.15
CA ARG A 87 -12.00 -33.29 -12.69
C ARG A 87 -13.26 -34.07 -13.00
N ILE A 88 -14.32 -33.94 -12.19
CA ILE A 88 -15.63 -34.56 -12.42
C ILE A 88 -16.26 -34.00 -13.70
N PHE A 89 -16.25 -32.67 -13.88
CA PHE A 89 -16.83 -32.01 -15.07
C PHE A 89 -16.00 -32.21 -16.36
N THR A 90 -14.74 -32.62 -16.24
CA THR A 90 -13.85 -32.91 -17.38
C THR A 90 -13.70 -34.41 -17.67
N GLN A 91 -14.62 -35.23 -17.16
CA GLN A 91 -14.79 -36.63 -17.57
C GLN A 91 -15.43 -36.75 -18.96
N THR A 92 -15.38 -37.94 -19.53
CA THR A 92 -16.20 -38.33 -20.69
C THR A 92 -17.68 -38.31 -20.29
N ILE A 93 -18.39 -37.22 -20.60
CA ILE A 93 -19.82 -37.07 -20.31
C ILE A 93 -20.61 -37.47 -21.56
N PRO A 94 -21.41 -38.57 -21.52
CA PRO A 94 -22.17 -39.03 -22.69
C PRO A 94 -23.35 -38.10 -23.02
N TRP A 95 -23.86 -37.36 -22.04
CA TRP A 95 -24.99 -36.45 -22.23
C TRP A 95 -24.52 -35.08 -22.71
N ARG A 96 -24.63 -34.85 -24.03
CA ARG A 96 -24.13 -33.65 -24.72
C ARG A 96 -24.51 -32.31 -24.07
N PRO A 97 -25.76 -32.06 -23.61
CA PRO A 97 -26.10 -30.79 -22.96
C PRO A 97 -25.25 -30.51 -21.71
N VAL A 98 -24.95 -31.56 -20.93
CA VAL A 98 -24.11 -31.44 -19.73
C VAL A 98 -22.63 -31.29 -20.09
N ALA A 99 -22.17 -31.95 -21.16
CA ALA A 99 -20.82 -31.73 -21.68
C ALA A 99 -20.63 -30.29 -22.17
N ILE A 100 -21.61 -29.72 -22.86
CA ILE A 100 -21.60 -28.32 -23.31
C ILE A 100 -21.62 -27.37 -22.10
N LEU A 101 -22.48 -27.62 -21.11
CA LEU A 101 -22.50 -26.82 -19.88
C LEU A 101 -21.17 -26.89 -19.13
N ALA A 102 -20.56 -28.07 -19.03
CA ALA A 102 -19.24 -28.24 -18.44
C ALA A 102 -18.18 -27.45 -19.21
N ALA A 103 -18.20 -27.45 -20.54
CA ALA A 103 -17.29 -26.65 -21.36
C ALA A 103 -17.47 -25.14 -21.13
N LEU A 104 -18.71 -24.66 -21.05
CA LEU A 104 -19.03 -23.25 -20.81
C LEU A 104 -18.61 -22.76 -19.42
N VAL A 105 -18.48 -23.66 -18.44
CA VAL A 105 -18.02 -23.31 -17.08
C VAL A 105 -16.51 -23.46 -16.96
N ILE A 106 -15.96 -24.61 -17.38
CA ILE A 106 -14.55 -24.95 -17.14
C ILE A 106 -13.60 -24.12 -18.01
N ILE A 107 -13.93 -23.83 -19.27
CA ILE A 107 -13.02 -23.07 -20.14
C ILE A 107 -12.80 -21.65 -19.58
N PRO A 108 -13.84 -20.84 -19.32
CA PRO A 108 -13.65 -19.51 -18.75
C PRO A 108 -13.04 -19.55 -17.36
N PHE A 109 -13.45 -20.51 -16.52
CA PHE A 109 -12.88 -20.67 -15.19
C PHE A 109 -11.37 -20.92 -15.24
N SER A 110 -10.92 -21.87 -16.06
CA SER A 110 -9.50 -22.21 -16.17
C SER A 110 -8.66 -21.04 -16.70
N LEU A 111 -9.17 -20.30 -17.69
CA LEU A 111 -8.50 -19.11 -18.23
C LEU A 111 -8.47 -17.95 -17.23
N LEU A 112 -9.54 -17.75 -16.46
CA LEU A 112 -9.57 -16.75 -15.41
C LEU A 112 -8.55 -17.11 -14.30
N MET A 113 -8.50 -18.37 -13.88
CA MET A 113 -7.54 -18.83 -12.87
C MET A 113 -6.10 -18.72 -13.36
N SER A 114 -5.80 -19.07 -14.63
CA SER A 114 -4.45 -18.89 -15.17
C SER A 114 -4.07 -17.41 -15.20
N GLY A 115 -4.95 -16.54 -15.68
CA GLY A 115 -4.74 -15.11 -15.66
C GLY A 115 -4.47 -14.56 -14.25
N MET A 116 -5.29 -14.93 -13.26
CA MET A 116 -5.08 -14.50 -11.87
C MET A 116 -3.75 -15.03 -11.30
N ALA A 117 -3.40 -16.29 -11.54
CA ALA A 117 -2.14 -16.88 -11.07
C ALA A 117 -0.92 -16.23 -11.72
N SER A 118 -0.97 -16.00 -13.04
CA SER A 118 0.07 -15.31 -13.81
C SER A 118 0.23 -13.86 -13.38
N ALA A 119 -0.87 -13.16 -13.08
CA ALA A 119 -0.85 -11.80 -12.56
C ALA A 119 -0.19 -11.75 -11.17
N ASN A 120 -0.57 -12.65 -10.25
CA ASN A 120 0.03 -12.72 -8.92
C ASN A 120 1.53 -13.04 -9.00
N THR A 121 1.93 -13.98 -9.86
CA THR A 121 3.35 -14.33 -10.06
C THR A 121 4.14 -13.17 -10.63
N SER A 122 3.62 -12.52 -11.67
CA SER A 122 4.29 -11.36 -12.25
C SER A 122 4.40 -10.20 -11.27
N PHE A 123 3.33 -9.92 -10.52
CA PHE A 123 3.31 -8.87 -9.52
C PHE A 123 4.30 -9.17 -8.39
N TYR A 124 4.36 -10.40 -7.90
CA TYR A 124 5.34 -10.84 -6.91
C TYR A 124 6.78 -10.72 -7.38
N VAL A 125 7.06 -11.08 -8.63
CA VAL A 125 8.41 -10.93 -9.21
C VAL A 125 8.83 -9.46 -9.32
N VAL A 126 7.89 -8.56 -9.57
CA VAL A 126 8.16 -7.12 -9.74
C VAL A 126 8.22 -6.38 -8.40
N THR A 127 7.32 -6.70 -7.47
CA THR A 127 7.09 -5.92 -6.24
C THR A 127 7.57 -6.61 -4.97
N GLY A 128 7.81 -7.94 -5.02
CA GLY A 128 8.06 -8.76 -3.83
C GLY A 128 6.82 -9.00 -2.96
N ALA A 129 5.64 -8.49 -3.36
CA ALA A 129 4.38 -8.63 -2.65
C ALA A 129 3.34 -9.40 -3.48
N GLU A 130 2.34 -9.98 -2.82
CA GLU A 130 1.21 -10.61 -3.51
C GLU A 130 0.08 -9.61 -3.78
N ILE A 131 -0.75 -9.89 -4.78
CA ILE A 131 -1.98 -9.13 -5.01
C ILE A 131 -2.99 -9.51 -3.94
N HIS A 132 -3.41 -8.53 -3.13
CA HIS A 132 -4.50 -8.68 -2.17
C HIS A 132 -5.86 -8.78 -2.88
N TRP A 133 -6.19 -9.97 -3.39
CA TRP A 133 -7.42 -10.21 -4.15
C TRP A 133 -8.71 -9.88 -3.38
N ARG A 134 -8.68 -9.91 -2.03
CA ARG A 134 -9.78 -9.44 -1.17
C ARG A 134 -10.06 -7.94 -1.32
N GLN A 135 -9.00 -7.18 -1.60
CA GLN A 135 -9.02 -5.73 -1.79
C GLN A 135 -9.05 -5.33 -3.28
N ALA A 136 -9.23 -6.27 -4.20
CA ALA A 136 -9.31 -5.97 -5.64
C ALA A 136 -10.39 -4.94 -6.02
N LYS A 137 -11.41 -4.77 -5.17
CA LYS A 137 -12.43 -3.73 -5.33
C LYS A 137 -11.92 -2.31 -5.10
N THR A 138 -10.83 -2.11 -4.39
CA THR A 138 -10.28 -0.77 -4.12
C THR A 138 -8.98 -0.51 -4.89
N PHE A 139 -8.32 -1.57 -5.37
CA PHE A 139 -7.10 -1.50 -6.18
C PHE A 139 -7.20 -0.58 -7.41
N HIS A 140 -8.37 -0.47 -8.05
CA HIS A 140 -8.56 0.42 -9.21
C HIS A 140 -8.64 1.92 -8.84
N GLY A 141 -8.69 2.24 -7.55
CA GLY A 141 -8.72 3.62 -7.07
C GLY A 141 -7.37 4.33 -7.20
N ASP A 142 -6.26 3.58 -7.22
CA ASP A 142 -4.91 4.15 -7.31
C ASP A 142 -4.32 4.04 -8.72
N ALA A 143 -4.13 5.20 -9.36
CA ALA A 143 -3.58 5.29 -10.71
C ALA A 143 -2.13 4.80 -10.79
N ALA A 144 -1.35 4.98 -9.72
CA ALA A 144 0.01 4.45 -9.61
C ALA A 144 -0.03 2.92 -9.51
N ALA A 145 -0.89 2.36 -8.67
CA ALA A 145 -1.09 0.91 -8.56
C ALA A 145 -1.53 0.28 -9.89
N ILE A 146 -2.47 0.90 -10.62
CA ILE A 146 -2.89 0.45 -11.97
C ILE A 146 -1.71 0.51 -12.95
N ARG A 147 -0.96 1.61 -12.97
CA ARG A 147 0.20 1.74 -13.87
C ARG A 147 1.30 0.72 -13.55
N THR A 148 1.55 0.45 -12.27
CA THR A 148 2.47 -0.62 -11.83
C THR A 148 1.96 -2.01 -12.24
N LEU A 149 0.65 -2.25 -12.21
CA LEU A 149 0.08 -3.48 -12.76
C LEU A 149 0.34 -3.57 -14.29
N LEU A 150 0.18 -2.46 -15.00
CA LEU A 150 0.41 -2.38 -16.44
C LEU A 150 1.90 -2.51 -16.83
N THR A 151 2.84 -2.06 -16.00
CA THR A 151 4.27 -2.34 -16.23
C THR A 151 4.58 -3.83 -16.03
N GLY A 152 3.85 -4.50 -15.13
CA GLY A 152 3.84 -5.94 -14.97
C GLY A 152 3.23 -6.73 -16.14
N LEU A 153 2.60 -6.08 -17.13
CA LEU A 153 1.92 -6.76 -18.24
C LEU A 153 2.85 -7.65 -19.06
N THR A 154 4.11 -7.22 -19.27
CA THR A 154 5.10 -8.03 -19.99
C THR A 154 5.42 -9.31 -19.23
N GLY A 155 5.63 -9.22 -17.91
CA GLY A 155 5.86 -10.38 -17.05
C GLY A 155 4.65 -11.31 -17.03
N PHE A 156 3.44 -10.75 -16.92
CA PHE A 156 2.19 -11.47 -17.01
C PHE A 156 2.07 -12.29 -18.30
N LEU A 157 2.33 -11.68 -19.47
CA LEU A 157 2.25 -12.37 -20.76
C LEU A 157 3.29 -13.50 -20.88
N VAL A 158 4.48 -13.30 -20.33
CA VAL A 158 5.53 -14.34 -20.30
C VAL A 158 5.11 -15.51 -19.40
N VAL A 159 4.67 -15.24 -18.17
CA VAL A 159 4.23 -16.28 -17.22
C VAL A 159 3.02 -17.03 -17.76
N GLU A 160 2.03 -16.32 -18.30
CA GLU A 160 0.84 -16.93 -18.91
C GLU A 160 1.23 -17.82 -20.11
N GLY A 161 2.13 -17.33 -20.97
CA GLY A 161 2.65 -18.11 -22.10
C GLY A 161 3.34 -19.40 -21.66
N ILE A 162 4.16 -19.35 -20.61
CA ILE A 162 4.84 -20.53 -20.04
C ILE A 162 3.82 -21.51 -19.47
N LEU A 163 2.86 -21.03 -18.66
CA LEU A 163 1.84 -21.85 -18.01
C LEU A 163 0.98 -22.58 -19.05
N LEU A 164 0.46 -21.86 -20.05
CA LEU A 164 -0.38 -22.40 -21.11
C LEU A 164 0.38 -23.41 -21.98
N THR A 165 1.66 -23.17 -22.26
CA THR A 165 2.51 -24.07 -23.04
C THR A 165 2.84 -25.34 -22.25
N ALA A 166 3.22 -25.22 -20.99
CA ALA A 166 3.50 -26.36 -20.12
C ALA A 166 2.25 -27.24 -19.95
N ALA A 167 1.08 -26.63 -19.77
CA ALA A 167 -0.19 -27.35 -19.67
C ALA A 167 -0.50 -28.13 -20.95
N TRP A 168 -0.14 -27.61 -22.12
CA TRP A 168 -0.38 -28.27 -23.41
C TRP A 168 0.41 -29.59 -23.51
N PHE A 169 1.70 -29.57 -23.20
CA PHE A 169 2.56 -30.75 -23.27
C PHE A 169 2.23 -31.80 -22.19
N THR A 170 1.72 -31.37 -21.03
CA THR A 170 1.47 -32.25 -19.88
C THR A 170 0.00 -32.67 -19.73
N ALA A 171 -0.91 -32.15 -20.57
CA ALA A 171 -2.34 -32.37 -20.44
C ALA A 171 -2.77 -33.84 -20.37
N ARG A 172 -2.22 -34.67 -21.28
CA ARG A 172 -2.55 -36.10 -21.36
C ARG A 172 -2.12 -36.89 -20.12
N PRO A 173 -0.83 -36.86 -19.70
CA PRO A 173 -0.40 -37.62 -18.52
C PRO A 173 -1.04 -37.11 -17.22
N ILE A 174 -1.20 -35.79 -17.03
CA ILE A 174 -1.80 -35.21 -15.82
C ILE A 174 -3.28 -35.60 -15.69
N HIS A 175 -4.06 -35.43 -16.77
CA HIS A 175 -5.49 -35.77 -16.75
C HIS A 175 -5.72 -37.27 -16.49
N ARG A 176 -4.89 -38.14 -17.06
CA ARG A 176 -4.89 -39.59 -16.81
C ARG A 176 -4.56 -39.91 -15.34
N GLY A 177 -3.51 -39.29 -14.80
CA GLY A 177 -3.10 -39.46 -13.40
C GLY A 177 -4.20 -39.04 -12.42
N ALA A 178 -4.78 -37.85 -12.62
CA ALA A 178 -5.89 -37.34 -11.82
C ALA A 178 -7.15 -38.23 -11.93
N GLY A 179 -7.39 -38.83 -13.10
CA GLY A 179 -8.45 -39.82 -13.28
C GLY A 179 -8.23 -41.09 -12.44
N GLY A 180 -7.00 -41.56 -12.34
CA GLY A 180 -6.62 -42.67 -11.46
C GLY A 180 -6.88 -42.36 -9.98
N VAL A 181 -6.48 -41.16 -9.52
CA VAL A 181 -6.74 -40.68 -8.16
C VAL A 181 -8.24 -40.64 -7.87
N LEU A 182 -9.04 -40.04 -8.75
CA LEU A 182 -10.49 -39.94 -8.58
C LEU A 182 -11.18 -41.32 -8.58
N LYS A 183 -10.72 -42.28 -9.40
CA LYS A 183 -11.21 -43.66 -9.38
C LYS A 183 -10.98 -44.32 -8.02
N VAL A 184 -9.81 -44.11 -7.40
CA VAL A 184 -9.48 -44.64 -6.07
C VAL A 184 -10.32 -43.95 -4.98
N LEU A 185 -10.45 -42.61 -5.02
CA LEU A 185 -11.26 -41.86 -4.05
C LEU A 185 -12.75 -42.22 -4.12
N ALA A 186 -13.27 -42.54 -5.31
CA ALA A 186 -14.66 -42.95 -5.51
C ALA A 186 -14.93 -44.42 -5.10
N TRP A 187 -13.91 -45.24 -4.89
CA TRP A 187 -14.05 -46.68 -4.61
C TRP A 187 -14.91 -46.99 -3.36
N PRO A 188 -14.71 -46.33 -2.19
CA PRO A 188 -15.55 -46.56 -1.02
C PRO A 188 -17.03 -46.21 -1.27
N PHE A 189 -17.28 -45.13 -2.01
CA PHE A 189 -18.64 -44.70 -2.35
C PHE A 189 -19.33 -45.69 -3.29
N ARG A 190 -18.61 -46.27 -4.26
CA ARG A 190 -19.16 -47.32 -5.15
C ARG A 190 -19.54 -48.58 -4.38
N LEU A 191 -18.73 -48.97 -3.38
CA LEU A 191 -19.07 -50.07 -2.47
C LEU A 191 -20.32 -49.74 -1.64
N LEU A 192 -20.41 -48.52 -1.10
CA LEU A 192 -21.59 -48.08 -0.35
C LEU A 192 -22.85 -48.07 -1.22
N VAL A 193 -22.77 -47.52 -2.43
CA VAL A 193 -23.90 -47.50 -3.39
C VAL A 193 -24.32 -48.90 -3.80
N THR A 194 -23.37 -49.82 -4.04
CA THR A 194 -23.72 -51.22 -4.35
C THR A 194 -24.35 -51.94 -3.15
N LEU A 195 -23.89 -51.67 -1.93
CA LEU A 195 -24.51 -52.17 -0.71
C LEU A 195 -25.94 -51.62 -0.54
N ILE A 196 -26.12 -50.31 -0.66
CA ILE A 196 -27.43 -49.65 -0.59
C ILE A 196 -28.36 -50.18 -1.69
N ARG A 197 -27.87 -50.34 -2.93
CA ARG A 197 -28.65 -50.88 -4.05
C ARG A 197 -29.05 -52.33 -3.80
N ASN A 198 -28.16 -53.15 -3.25
CA ASN A 198 -28.47 -54.54 -2.89
C ASN A 198 -29.52 -54.60 -1.77
N VAL A 199 -29.49 -53.67 -0.82
CA VAL A 199 -30.52 -53.53 0.22
C VAL A 199 -31.85 -53.06 -0.38
N VAL A 200 -31.84 -52.01 -1.21
CA VAL A 200 -33.04 -51.49 -1.89
C VAL A 200 -33.66 -52.54 -2.82
N ASN A 201 -32.84 -53.30 -3.56
CA ASN A 201 -33.32 -54.39 -4.41
C ASN A 201 -33.86 -55.57 -3.61
N ARG A 202 -33.33 -55.84 -2.40
CA ARG A 202 -33.91 -56.81 -1.46
C ARG A 202 -35.25 -56.34 -0.89
N VAL A 203 -35.41 -55.04 -0.62
CA VAL A 203 -36.64 -54.46 -0.08
C VAL A 203 -37.73 -54.30 -1.16
N ARG A 204 -37.37 -54.09 -2.43
CA ARG A 204 -38.32 -53.87 -3.54
C ARG A 204 -38.90 -55.13 -4.19
N GLY A 205 -38.52 -56.34 -3.75
CA GLY A 205 -39.04 -57.59 -4.31
C GLY A 205 -38.49 -57.88 -5.72
N GLY A 206 -37.76 -58.98 -5.87
CA GLY A 206 -37.04 -59.31 -7.10
C GLY A 206 -37.93 -59.47 -8.34
N ARG A 207 -37.49 -58.91 -9.48
CA ARG A 207 -37.90 -59.36 -10.81
C ARG A 207 -36.82 -60.31 -11.38
N PRO A 208 -37.19 -61.36 -12.14
CA PRO A 208 -36.22 -62.34 -12.66
C PRO A 208 -35.30 -61.71 -13.71
N LEU A 209 -34.04 -62.16 -13.75
CA LEU A 209 -33.10 -61.88 -14.84
C LEU A 209 -33.61 -62.50 -16.14
N LEU A 210 -33.57 -61.73 -17.23
CA LEU A 210 -33.79 -62.22 -18.59
C LEU A 210 -32.66 -63.18 -19.01
N PRO A 211 -32.93 -64.22 -19.83
CA PRO A 211 -31.91 -65.16 -20.29
C PRO A 211 -30.95 -64.52 -21.30
N ASP A 212 -29.70 -65.00 -21.27
CA ASP A 212 -28.54 -64.59 -22.05
C ASP A 212 -28.75 -64.77 -23.58
N PRO A 213 -28.61 -63.74 -24.42
CA PRO A 213 -28.64 -63.91 -25.87
C PRO A 213 -27.27 -64.41 -26.37
N GLN A 214 -27.07 -65.72 -26.31
CA GLN A 214 -26.12 -66.39 -27.20
C GLN A 214 -26.68 -66.35 -28.64
N VAL A 215 -25.78 -66.23 -29.61
CA VAL A 215 -26.00 -66.23 -31.08
C VAL A 215 -26.20 -64.84 -31.71
N TYR A 216 -25.10 -64.08 -31.79
CA TYR A 216 -24.68 -63.50 -33.07
C TYR A 216 -23.20 -63.82 -33.27
N GLU A 217 -22.93 -64.45 -34.40
CA GLU A 217 -21.63 -64.96 -34.84
C GLU A 217 -20.64 -63.80 -35.02
N GLN A 218 -19.61 -63.74 -34.17
CA GLN A 218 -18.48 -62.83 -34.37
C GLN A 218 -17.66 -63.32 -35.55
N ILE A 219 -17.81 -62.67 -36.70
CA ILE A 219 -16.86 -62.75 -37.81
C ILE A 219 -15.49 -62.32 -37.27
N ALA A 220 -14.49 -63.18 -37.40
CA ALA A 220 -13.11 -62.87 -37.08
C ALA A 220 -12.59 -61.79 -38.04
N VAL A 221 -12.44 -60.57 -37.53
CA VAL A 221 -11.63 -59.51 -38.18
C VAL A 221 -10.28 -59.50 -37.46
N ASP A 222 -9.49 -60.53 -37.72
CA ASP A 222 -8.04 -60.45 -37.57
C ASP A 222 -7.52 -59.63 -38.76
N ASP A 223 -7.37 -58.31 -38.60
CA ASP A 223 -6.41 -57.45 -39.33
C ASP A 223 -6.53 -55.94 -38.97
N TYR A 224 -6.64 -55.57 -37.69
CA TYR A 224 -6.45 -54.17 -37.24
C TYR A 224 -5.79 -54.09 -35.86
N ARG A 225 -4.67 -54.81 -35.68
CA ARG A 225 -3.78 -54.61 -34.52
C ARG A 225 -2.63 -53.69 -34.90
N ASP A 226 -2.90 -52.39 -35.00
CA ASP A 226 -1.82 -51.39 -34.87
C ASP A 226 -2.20 -50.05 -34.21
N ASP A 227 -3.41 -49.91 -33.64
CA ASP A 227 -3.76 -48.73 -32.84
C ASP A 227 -4.10 -49.12 -31.39
N LYS A 228 -3.05 -49.37 -30.59
CA LYS A 228 -3.18 -49.27 -29.12
C LYS A 228 -3.29 -47.78 -28.76
N SER A 229 -4.49 -47.22 -28.92
CA SER A 229 -4.87 -45.99 -28.23
C SER A 229 -5.30 -46.34 -26.80
N ASP A 230 -4.55 -45.80 -25.84
CA ASP A 230 -4.74 -45.93 -24.39
C ASP A 230 -6.02 -45.21 -23.89
N ASP A 231 -7.21 -45.64 -24.28
CA ASP A 231 -8.48 -45.06 -23.81
C ASP A 231 -9.42 -46.12 -23.20
N GLU A 232 -9.01 -46.77 -22.10
CA GLU A 232 -9.95 -47.36 -21.13
C GLU A 232 -10.30 -46.35 -20.02
N GLU A 233 -10.90 -45.21 -20.39
CA GLU A 233 -11.75 -44.42 -19.49
C GLU A 233 -13.19 -44.92 -19.58
N SER A 234 -13.47 -46.10 -19.02
CA SER A 234 -14.83 -46.61 -18.92
C SER A 234 -15.62 -45.97 -17.76
N VAL A 235 -16.78 -45.46 -18.15
CA VAL A 235 -17.89 -44.93 -17.37
C VAL A 235 -18.47 -46.03 -16.48
N TYR A 236 -18.38 -45.89 -15.15
CA TYR A 236 -19.29 -46.57 -14.21
C TYR A 236 -19.39 -45.75 -12.91
N LEU A 237 -20.10 -44.63 -12.96
CA LEU A 237 -20.61 -43.96 -11.77
C LEU A 237 -22.13 -44.04 -11.66
N MET A 238 -22.85 -44.30 -12.75
CA MET A 238 -24.26 -44.69 -12.78
C MET A 238 -24.60 -45.46 -14.07
N ASP A 239 -24.47 -46.78 -14.11
CA ASP A 239 -25.42 -47.71 -14.75
C ASP A 239 -25.02 -49.18 -14.48
N SER A 240 -25.92 -50.08 -14.89
CA SER A 240 -26.28 -51.39 -14.42
C SER A 240 -25.48 -52.52 -15.09
N GLY A 241 -25.60 -53.73 -14.55
CA GLY A 241 -24.68 -54.84 -14.81
C GLY A 241 -24.57 -55.32 -16.25
N SER A 242 -23.35 -55.71 -16.61
CA SER A 242 -23.07 -56.99 -17.28
C SER A 242 -21.65 -57.42 -16.92
N ALA A 243 -21.47 -58.72 -16.69
CA ALA A 243 -20.21 -59.34 -16.32
C ALA A 243 -19.39 -59.64 -17.58
N GLY A 244 -18.06 -59.52 -17.50
CA GLY A 244 -17.15 -60.12 -18.47
C GLY A 244 -16.07 -59.23 -19.07
N SER A 245 -15.22 -58.60 -18.25
CA SER A 245 -13.80 -58.45 -18.62
C SER A 245 -12.96 -58.40 -17.35
N ALA A 246 -11.80 -59.04 -17.37
CA ALA A 246 -10.88 -59.08 -16.24
C ALA A 246 -10.34 -57.67 -15.95
N GLN A 247 -11.05 -56.90 -15.13
CA GLN A 247 -10.54 -55.64 -14.59
C GLN A 247 -9.26 -55.92 -13.82
N LYS A 248 -8.13 -55.42 -14.32
CA LYS A 248 -6.87 -55.33 -13.56
C LYS A 248 -7.19 -54.65 -12.23
N LYS A 249 -7.19 -55.42 -11.13
CA LYS A 249 -7.35 -54.87 -9.78
C LYS A 249 -6.22 -53.87 -9.57
N ASP A 250 -6.56 -52.60 -9.32
CA ASP A 250 -5.57 -51.60 -8.92
C ASP A 250 -4.73 -52.16 -7.77
N SER A 251 -3.41 -52.08 -7.92
CA SER A 251 -2.47 -52.54 -6.89
C SER A 251 -2.83 -51.90 -5.54
N VAL A 252 -2.83 -52.70 -4.47
CA VAL A 252 -3.07 -52.25 -3.09
C VAL A 252 -2.19 -51.05 -2.75
N LEU A 253 -0.95 -51.04 -3.23
CA LEU A 253 -0.01 -49.94 -3.05
C LEU A 253 -0.51 -48.61 -3.63
N LYS A 254 -1.15 -48.63 -4.81
CA LYS A 254 -1.75 -47.42 -5.42
C LYS A 254 -2.94 -46.90 -4.62
N ARG A 255 -3.73 -47.81 -4.04
CA ARG A 255 -4.87 -47.43 -3.19
C ARG A 255 -4.42 -46.81 -1.88
N VAL A 256 -3.45 -47.43 -1.22
CA VAL A 256 -2.83 -46.89 0.01
C VAL A 256 -2.19 -45.53 -0.28
N GLY A 257 -1.45 -45.40 -1.38
CA GLY A 257 -0.79 -44.15 -1.77
C GLY A 257 -1.72 -42.94 -2.04
N VAL A 258 -3.01 -43.17 -2.28
CA VAL A 258 -4.01 -42.10 -2.47
C VAL A 258 -4.88 -41.92 -1.23
N LEU A 259 -5.39 -43.02 -0.65
CA LEU A 259 -6.34 -42.96 0.47
C LEU A 259 -5.66 -42.50 1.76
N LEU A 260 -4.40 -42.88 2.02
CA LEU A 260 -3.71 -42.49 3.24
C LEU A 260 -3.47 -40.97 3.30
N PRO A 261 -2.85 -40.31 2.30
CA PRO A 261 -2.69 -38.85 2.32
C PRO A 261 -4.02 -38.10 2.35
N PHE A 262 -5.04 -38.57 1.63
CA PHE A 262 -6.36 -37.93 1.62
C PHE A 262 -7.08 -38.06 2.97
N SER A 263 -6.95 -39.21 3.64
CA SER A 263 -7.51 -39.41 4.99
C SER A 263 -6.78 -38.55 6.02
N ILE A 264 -5.46 -38.43 5.92
CA ILE A 264 -4.66 -37.53 6.76
C ILE A 264 -5.10 -36.07 6.55
N LEU A 265 -5.27 -35.63 5.30
CA LEU A 265 -5.76 -34.29 4.97
C LEU A 265 -7.12 -34.01 5.62
N LEU A 266 -8.08 -34.93 5.50
CA LEU A 266 -9.42 -34.78 6.10
C LEU A 266 -9.37 -34.77 7.63
N PHE A 267 -8.61 -35.68 8.23
CA PHE A 267 -8.44 -35.76 9.67
C PHE A 267 -7.82 -34.47 10.23
N LEU A 268 -6.68 -34.05 9.68
CA LEU A 268 -6.00 -32.82 10.10
C LEU A 268 -6.89 -31.60 9.88
N ARG A 269 -7.63 -31.52 8.76
CA ARG A 269 -8.57 -30.41 8.53
C ARG A 269 -9.69 -30.37 9.58
N ALA A 270 -10.16 -31.52 10.04
CA ALA A 270 -11.24 -31.62 11.03
C ALA A 270 -10.80 -31.26 12.46
N ILE A 271 -9.55 -31.58 12.83
CA ILE A 271 -9.00 -31.25 14.15
C ILE A 271 -8.24 -29.93 14.20
N ARG A 272 -8.04 -29.27 13.05
CA ARG A 272 -7.31 -28.00 12.96
C ARG A 272 -7.99 -26.92 13.80
N PRO A 273 -7.26 -26.24 14.70
CA PRO A 273 -7.83 -25.14 15.47
C PRO A 273 -8.33 -24.02 14.55
N TRP A 274 -9.27 -23.24 15.06
CA TRP A 274 -9.63 -21.98 14.42
C TRP A 274 -8.52 -20.97 14.68
N ASP A 275 -7.90 -20.51 13.60
CA ASP A 275 -6.78 -19.57 13.60
C ASP A 275 -6.87 -18.76 12.29
N PRO A 276 -6.94 -17.42 12.34
CA PRO A 276 -7.04 -16.56 11.16
C PRO A 276 -5.90 -16.77 10.15
N ALA A 277 -4.67 -16.99 10.63
CA ALA A 277 -3.50 -17.24 9.79
C ALA A 277 -3.65 -18.54 9.00
N LEU A 278 -4.08 -19.61 9.67
CA LEU A 278 -4.31 -20.90 9.00
C LEU A 278 -5.47 -20.81 8.00
N TRP A 279 -6.48 -19.98 8.27
CA TRP A 279 -7.58 -19.73 7.34
C TRP A 279 -7.11 -18.97 6.10
N PHE A 280 -6.35 -17.89 6.29
CA PHE A 280 -5.77 -17.10 5.20
C PHE A 280 -4.91 -17.95 4.27
N LEU A 281 -3.93 -18.69 4.81
CA LEU A 281 -3.05 -19.58 4.04
C LEU A 281 -3.80 -20.71 3.30
N SER A 282 -5.01 -21.05 3.76
CA SER A 282 -5.88 -22.05 3.12
C SER A 282 -6.74 -21.49 1.98
N GLY A 283 -6.79 -20.18 1.77
CA GLY A 283 -7.68 -19.54 0.80
C GLY A 283 -7.31 -19.92 -0.63
N ALA A 284 -8.18 -20.64 -1.35
CA ALA A 284 -7.95 -20.93 -2.76
C ALA A 284 -8.29 -19.71 -3.62
N LEU A 285 -7.51 -19.50 -4.69
CA LEU A 285 -7.63 -18.37 -5.61
C LEU A 285 -9.06 -18.04 -6.09
N PRO A 286 -9.97 -19.01 -6.38
CA PRO A 286 -11.33 -18.70 -6.79
C PRO A 286 -12.19 -18.03 -5.70
N PHE A 287 -11.83 -18.25 -4.43
CA PHE A 287 -12.62 -17.80 -3.29
C PHE A 287 -12.06 -16.55 -2.63
N THR A 288 -10.76 -16.27 -2.78
CA THR A 288 -10.10 -15.13 -2.13
C THR A 288 -10.79 -13.78 -2.38
N PRO A 289 -11.35 -13.44 -3.57
CA PRO A 289 -12.05 -12.16 -3.77
C PRO A 289 -13.39 -12.05 -3.02
N PHE A 290 -13.91 -13.18 -2.51
CA PHE A 290 -15.24 -13.28 -1.90
C PHE A 290 -15.19 -13.61 -0.40
N THR A 291 -14.01 -13.95 0.13
CA THR A 291 -13.82 -14.18 1.56
C THR A 291 -13.64 -12.84 2.27
N GLU A 292 -14.60 -12.45 3.10
CA GLU A 292 -14.44 -11.34 4.04
C GLU A 292 -13.88 -11.88 5.38
N SER A 293 -13.04 -11.10 6.04
CA SER A 293 -12.58 -11.41 7.40
C SER A 293 -13.24 -10.50 8.42
N HIS A 294 -13.52 -11.02 9.60
CA HIS A 294 -14.23 -10.31 10.66
C HIS A 294 -13.37 -10.27 11.91
N ARG A 295 -12.87 -9.08 12.26
CA ARG A 295 -12.25 -8.79 13.55
C ARG A 295 -13.23 -8.06 14.45
N ALA A 296 -13.14 -8.33 15.76
CA ALA A 296 -13.90 -7.59 16.77
C ALA A 296 -13.28 -6.21 17.05
N SER A 297 -11.95 -6.11 16.97
CA SER A 297 -11.15 -4.90 17.13
C SER A 297 -10.24 -4.73 15.90
N PRO A 298 -9.97 -3.51 15.41
CA PRO A 298 -9.04 -3.29 14.31
C PRO A 298 -7.62 -3.78 14.65
N VAL A 299 -7.19 -3.59 15.89
CA VAL A 299 -5.93 -4.12 16.44
C VAL A 299 -6.29 -5.24 17.43
N ASP A 300 -5.82 -6.46 17.16
CA ASP A 300 -6.08 -7.63 18.00
C ASP A 300 -4.90 -7.90 18.94
N THR A 301 -5.09 -7.61 20.22
CA THR A 301 -4.13 -7.84 21.30
C THR A 301 -4.45 -9.08 22.14
N PHE A 302 -5.45 -9.88 21.71
CA PHE A 302 -5.91 -11.03 22.48
C PHE A 302 -4.77 -12.04 22.76
N GLY A 303 -4.65 -12.45 24.02
CA GLY A 303 -3.64 -13.40 24.49
C GLY A 303 -2.29 -12.77 24.87
N LEU A 304 -2.12 -11.46 24.68
CA LEU A 304 -0.94 -10.75 25.14
C LEU A 304 -1.14 -10.23 26.58
N PRO A 305 -0.22 -10.49 27.53
CA PRO A 305 -0.40 -10.05 28.91
C PRO A 305 0.00 -8.58 29.12
N GLY A 306 -0.72 -7.90 30.00
CA GLY A 306 -0.37 -6.56 30.51
C GLY A 306 -1.54 -5.91 31.25
N ASP A 307 -1.25 -4.86 32.03
CA ASP A 307 -2.25 -4.09 32.78
C ASP A 307 -2.41 -2.69 32.16
N TYR A 308 -3.45 -2.52 31.34
CA TYR A 308 -3.72 -1.29 30.59
C TYR A 308 -5.01 -0.61 31.05
N ARG A 309 -5.42 -0.81 32.31
CA ARG A 309 -6.58 -0.14 32.93
C ARG A 309 -6.52 1.39 32.90
N TRP A 310 -5.34 1.96 32.66
CA TRP A 310 -5.15 3.40 32.48
C TRP A 310 -5.61 3.90 31.10
N LEU A 311 -5.83 3.01 30.13
CA LEU A 311 -6.42 3.28 28.80
C LEU A 311 -7.90 2.86 28.73
N GLU A 312 -8.32 1.87 29.52
CA GLU A 312 -9.70 1.38 29.53
C GLU A 312 -10.70 2.49 29.88
N ASP A 313 -11.78 2.60 29.09
CA ASP A 313 -12.83 3.60 29.22
C ASP A 313 -12.35 5.07 29.25
N ARG A 314 -11.13 5.35 28.77
CA ARG A 314 -10.59 6.70 28.59
C ARG A 314 -10.78 7.19 27.16
N THR A 315 -10.96 8.49 27.02
CA THR A 315 -11.04 9.22 25.75
C THR A 315 -10.25 10.52 25.89
N ALA A 316 -9.69 11.00 24.79
CA ALA A 316 -9.07 12.32 24.68
C ALA A 316 -10.11 13.42 24.43
N LEU A 317 -11.40 13.09 24.28
CA LEU A 317 -12.47 14.05 24.12
C LEU A 317 -12.90 14.66 25.47
N ALA A 318 -12.97 15.98 25.53
CA ALA A 318 -13.50 16.73 26.67
C ALA A 318 -14.40 17.87 26.20
N LYS A 319 -15.09 18.53 27.12
CA LYS A 319 -15.91 19.70 26.78
C LYS A 319 -15.06 20.78 26.12
N THR A 320 -15.52 21.31 24.99
CA THR A 320 -14.82 22.37 24.26
C THR A 320 -14.51 23.57 25.18
N PRO A 321 -13.26 24.08 25.20
CA PRO A 321 -12.92 25.26 25.99
C PRO A 321 -13.64 26.50 25.43
N VAL A 322 -13.98 27.45 26.30
CA VAL A 322 -14.58 28.72 25.89
C VAL A 322 -13.50 29.79 25.83
N TRP A 323 -13.44 30.50 24.71
CA TRP A 323 -12.48 31.58 24.47
C TRP A 323 -13.21 32.91 24.28
N ASP A 324 -12.64 33.99 24.80
CA ASP A 324 -13.24 35.34 24.77
C ASP A 324 -13.16 36.00 23.39
N TRP A 325 -12.19 35.60 22.57
CA TRP A 325 -11.98 36.09 21.20
C TRP A 325 -12.77 35.30 20.14
N MET A 326 -13.38 34.17 20.50
CA MET A 326 -14.14 33.33 19.57
C MET A 326 -15.59 33.85 19.45
N PRO A 327 -16.12 34.10 18.25
CA PRO A 327 -17.53 34.48 18.06
C PRO A 327 -18.51 33.38 18.50
N GLU A 328 -19.76 33.78 18.76
CA GLU A 328 -20.83 32.85 19.19
C GLU A 328 -21.09 31.74 18.15
N LYS A 329 -21.11 32.12 16.87
CA LYS A 329 -21.07 31.16 15.76
C LYS A 329 -19.62 30.80 15.46
N GLY A 330 -19.30 29.51 15.46
CA GLY A 330 -17.95 29.01 15.19
C GLY A 330 -17.41 29.47 13.84
N LEU A 331 -16.12 29.77 13.79
CA LEU A 331 -15.41 30.05 12.53
C LEU A 331 -15.17 28.73 11.77
N PRO A 332 -14.95 28.76 10.43
CA PRO A 332 -14.58 27.57 9.67
C PRO A 332 -13.35 26.87 10.28
N GLY A 333 -13.43 25.54 10.47
CA GLY A 333 -12.42 24.74 11.17
C GLY A 333 -12.50 24.78 12.70
N PHE A 334 -13.42 25.57 13.26
CA PHE A 334 -13.73 25.68 14.69
C PHE A 334 -15.20 25.31 14.95
N GLU A 335 -15.71 24.32 14.23
CA GLU A 335 -17.11 23.86 14.34
C GLU A 335 -17.44 23.43 15.78
N ASP A 336 -16.47 22.87 16.50
CA ASP A 336 -16.61 22.46 17.91
C ASP A 336 -16.83 23.64 18.89
N TRP A 337 -16.64 24.89 18.44
CA TRP A 337 -16.86 26.11 19.22
C TRP A 337 -18.19 26.83 18.89
N ASP A 338 -19.01 26.31 17.98
CA ASP A 338 -20.29 26.93 17.61
C ASP A 338 -21.33 26.80 18.73
N GLN A 339 -21.54 27.86 19.52
CA GLN A 339 -22.46 27.81 20.66
C GLN A 339 -23.94 27.66 20.24
N THR A 340 -24.27 27.85 18.96
CA THR A 340 -25.64 27.77 18.45
C THR A 340 -26.11 26.35 18.14
N GLU A 341 -25.17 25.42 17.88
CA GLU A 341 -25.46 24.03 17.50
C GLU A 341 -25.17 23.02 18.63
N HIS A 342 -24.81 23.50 19.83
CA HIS A 342 -24.47 22.70 21.03
C HIS A 342 -23.36 21.65 20.82
N PRO A 343 -22.12 22.06 20.51
CA PRO A 343 -20.99 21.16 20.44
C PRO A 343 -20.65 20.68 21.85
N GLU A 344 -20.66 19.36 22.04
CA GLU A 344 -20.44 18.78 23.36
C GLU A 344 -18.96 18.53 23.65
N PHE A 345 -18.13 18.23 22.64
CA PHE A 345 -16.75 17.75 22.86
C PHE A 345 -15.75 18.13 21.76
N HIS A 346 -14.50 18.32 22.16
CA HIS A 346 -13.31 18.52 21.32
C HIS A 346 -12.13 17.72 21.90
N TYR A 347 -11.05 17.52 21.14
CA TYR A 347 -9.81 16.97 21.67
C TYR A 347 -9.28 17.80 22.85
N SER A 348 -8.79 17.13 23.89
CA SER A 348 -8.20 17.76 25.05
C SER A 348 -6.87 17.11 25.39
N ALA A 349 -5.80 17.90 25.26
CA ALA A 349 -4.45 17.50 25.64
C ALA A 349 -4.32 17.13 27.14
N HIS A 350 -5.26 17.59 27.98
CA HIS A 350 -5.34 17.24 29.40
C HIS A 350 -5.93 15.85 29.63
N GLU A 351 -6.98 15.49 28.89
CA GLU A 351 -7.65 14.19 29.04
C GLU A 351 -6.97 13.08 28.21
N ASP A 352 -6.15 13.45 27.23
CA ASP A 352 -5.39 12.49 26.42
C ASP A 352 -4.37 11.72 27.28
N PRO A 353 -4.55 10.40 27.46
CA PRO A 353 -3.66 9.58 28.26
C PRO A 353 -2.26 9.44 27.63
N LEU A 354 -2.09 9.70 26.33
CA LEU A 354 -0.81 9.62 25.61
C LEU A 354 -0.09 10.97 25.50
N HIS A 355 -0.77 12.10 25.70
CA HIS A 355 -0.19 13.41 25.46
C HIS A 355 0.97 13.74 26.43
N ILE A 356 2.03 14.33 25.86
CA ILE A 356 3.19 14.90 26.55
C ILE A 356 3.40 16.33 26.03
N SER A 357 3.28 17.32 26.91
CA SER A 357 3.55 18.72 26.56
C SER A 357 5.00 19.12 26.88
N ASN A 358 5.60 19.93 26.01
CA ASN A 358 6.91 20.55 26.21
C ASN A 358 6.88 22.08 26.29
N LEU A 359 5.70 22.68 26.52
CA LEU A 359 5.54 24.13 26.59
C LEU A 359 6.15 24.71 27.88
N THR A 360 7.42 25.14 27.80
CA THR A 360 8.13 25.91 28.83
C THR A 360 8.29 27.39 28.42
N ALA A 361 8.98 28.24 29.18
CA ALA A 361 9.25 29.62 28.74
C ALA A 361 10.47 29.68 27.80
N LEU A 362 10.33 30.30 26.64
CA LEU A 362 11.40 30.56 25.66
C LEU A 362 11.23 32.00 25.15
N PHE A 363 12.22 32.58 24.46
CA PHE A 363 12.05 33.86 23.76
C PHE A 363 13.05 33.96 22.60
N TRP A 364 12.57 34.27 21.38
CA TRP A 364 13.42 34.45 20.18
C TRP A 364 13.09 35.81 19.55
N SER A 365 14.06 36.69 19.34
CA SER A 365 13.78 38.04 18.83
C SER A 365 13.91 38.15 17.29
N ARG A 366 13.01 37.55 16.49
CA ARG A 366 13.07 37.59 14.99
C ARG A 366 11.72 37.50 14.28
N PHE A 367 11.28 38.54 13.58
CA PHE A 367 9.95 38.60 12.97
C PHE A 367 9.71 37.69 11.75
N ILE A 368 8.50 37.13 11.64
CA ILE A 368 7.99 36.30 10.55
C ILE A 368 6.72 36.95 10.00
N LYS A 369 6.74 37.41 8.75
CA LYS A 369 5.60 38.04 8.08
C LYS A 369 4.84 37.05 7.22
N HIS A 370 5.53 36.26 6.41
CA HIS A 370 4.97 35.25 5.52
C HIS A 370 5.40 33.84 5.95
N VAL A 371 4.61 32.84 5.56
CA VAL A 371 4.92 31.42 5.78
C VAL A 371 4.73 30.66 4.47
N PHE A 372 5.77 29.95 4.03
CA PHE A 372 5.75 29.10 2.84
C PHE A 372 5.87 27.65 3.30
N LEU A 373 4.84 26.83 3.12
CA LEU A 373 4.87 25.40 3.44
C LEU A 373 5.05 24.60 2.15
N LEU A 374 6.22 23.99 1.97
CA LEU A 374 6.52 23.15 0.83
C LEU A 374 6.38 21.68 1.22
N LYS A 375 5.36 21.03 0.67
CA LYS A 375 5.10 19.61 0.84
C LYS A 375 5.78 18.85 -0.29
N LEU A 376 6.84 18.13 0.04
CA LEU A 376 7.72 17.47 -0.92
C LEU A 376 7.23 16.04 -1.20
N GLU A 377 6.69 15.86 -2.40
CA GLU A 377 6.19 14.57 -2.90
C GLU A 377 7.29 13.51 -2.97
N SER A 378 6.98 12.29 -2.54
CA SER A 378 7.82 11.10 -2.64
C SER A 378 9.29 11.33 -2.21
N THR A 379 9.53 12.20 -1.22
CA THR A 379 10.88 12.63 -0.82
C THR A 379 11.37 11.95 0.45
N ARG A 380 12.40 11.10 0.31
CA ARG A 380 13.01 10.37 1.43
C ARG A 380 13.89 11.27 2.30
N GLY A 381 13.88 11.01 3.62
CA GLY A 381 14.73 11.73 4.58
C GLY A 381 16.24 11.52 4.38
N ASP A 382 16.68 10.38 3.85
CA ASP A 382 18.09 10.09 3.56
C ASP A 382 18.59 10.62 2.21
N LEU A 383 17.73 11.31 1.46
CA LEU A 383 18.05 12.05 0.25
C LEU A 383 17.96 13.57 0.45
N PHE A 384 17.68 14.05 1.66
CA PHE A 384 17.48 15.47 1.93
C PHE A 384 18.32 15.94 3.12
N PRO A 385 19.65 16.13 2.94
CA PRO A 385 20.44 15.88 1.73
C PRO A 385 21.02 14.45 1.69
N ILE A 386 21.47 14.04 0.50
CA ILE A 386 22.32 12.85 0.36
C ILE A 386 23.66 13.07 1.06
N ARG A 387 24.20 12.03 1.69
CA ARG A 387 25.48 12.08 2.43
C ARG A 387 26.49 11.08 1.90
N LYS A 388 27.77 11.43 1.94
CA LYS A 388 28.89 10.53 1.64
C LYS A 388 28.89 9.34 2.60
N ASP A 389 29.26 8.17 2.09
CA ASP A 389 29.33 6.89 2.83
C ASP A 389 28.02 6.43 3.49
N SER A 390 26.89 7.07 3.15
CA SER A 390 25.54 6.71 3.60
C SER A 390 24.99 5.46 2.87
N PHE A 391 23.82 4.99 3.31
CA PHE A 391 23.10 3.90 2.63
C PHE A 391 22.93 4.16 1.12
N MET A 392 22.46 5.35 0.73
CA MET A 392 22.23 5.67 -0.68
C MET A 392 23.54 5.71 -1.47
N TRP A 393 24.60 6.30 -0.92
CA TRP A 393 25.93 6.32 -1.54
C TRP A 393 26.41 4.89 -1.85
N ASN A 394 26.31 4.00 -0.86
CA ASN A 394 26.68 2.60 -1.02
C ASN A 394 25.78 1.88 -2.04
N ARG A 395 24.47 2.15 -2.04
CA ARG A 395 23.52 1.57 -2.99
C ARG A 395 23.79 1.97 -4.44
N ILE A 396 24.25 3.19 -4.68
CA ILE A 396 24.70 3.64 -6.00
C ILE A 396 26.01 2.95 -6.37
N ALA A 397 26.97 2.88 -5.43
CA ALA A 397 28.26 2.22 -5.64
C ALA A 397 28.08 0.75 -6.05
N GLU A 398 27.14 0.03 -5.41
CA GLU A 398 26.79 -1.36 -5.72
C GLU A 398 26.30 -1.59 -7.15
N SER A 399 25.80 -0.55 -7.84
CA SER A 399 25.39 -0.68 -9.24
C SER A 399 26.58 -0.82 -10.20
N TYR A 400 27.77 -0.38 -9.81
CA TYR A 400 28.98 -0.43 -10.62
C TYR A 400 29.76 -1.74 -10.41
N LYS A 401 30.44 -2.21 -11.47
CA LYS A 401 31.13 -3.51 -11.51
C LYS A 401 32.09 -3.76 -10.34
N ASP A 402 32.86 -2.73 -9.94
CA ASP A 402 33.85 -2.82 -8.87
C ASP A 402 33.31 -2.40 -7.50
N LYS A 403 31.99 -2.16 -7.39
CA LYS A 403 31.32 -1.60 -6.21
C LYS A 403 31.92 -0.28 -5.73
N LYS A 404 32.44 0.51 -6.68
CA LYS A 404 33.09 1.80 -6.46
C LYS A 404 32.53 2.83 -7.42
N LEU A 405 32.30 4.04 -6.92
CA LEU A 405 31.78 5.15 -7.71
C LEU A 405 32.88 5.77 -8.59
N PRO A 406 32.66 5.90 -9.91
CA PRO A 406 33.52 6.71 -10.77
C PRO A 406 33.60 8.16 -10.28
N ALA A 407 34.72 8.85 -10.52
CA ALA A 407 34.92 10.23 -10.06
C ALA A 407 33.85 11.20 -10.57
N GLU A 408 33.41 11.04 -11.83
CA GLU A 408 32.32 11.84 -12.41
C GLU A 408 30.97 11.63 -11.70
N VAL A 409 30.73 10.42 -11.20
CA VAL A 409 29.48 10.08 -10.49
C VAL A 409 29.55 10.61 -9.06
N GLN A 410 30.72 10.55 -8.42
CA GLN A 410 30.94 11.19 -7.12
C GLN A 410 30.66 12.70 -7.19
N ASP A 411 31.12 13.37 -8.26
CA ASP A 411 30.84 14.80 -8.49
C ASP A 411 29.34 15.08 -8.73
N ARG A 412 28.66 14.25 -9.52
CA ARG A 412 27.19 14.35 -9.70
C ARG A 412 26.44 14.17 -8.39
N ILE A 413 26.82 13.18 -7.58
CA ILE A 413 26.20 12.91 -6.27
C ILE A 413 26.44 14.07 -5.30
N ALA A 414 27.67 14.61 -5.26
CA ALA A 414 27.99 15.76 -4.41
C ALA A 414 27.13 16.98 -4.76
N ASN A 415 26.78 17.16 -6.04
CA ASN A 415 25.93 18.25 -6.48
C ASN A 415 24.42 17.91 -6.54
N LEU A 416 24.00 16.72 -6.07
CA LEU A 416 22.63 16.24 -6.24
C LEU A 416 21.61 17.04 -5.43
N THR A 417 21.91 17.33 -4.16
CA THR A 417 20.95 17.93 -3.20
C THR A 417 21.59 19.04 -2.38
N ARG A 418 22.16 20.02 -3.08
CA ARG A 418 22.94 21.12 -2.47
C ARG A 418 22.06 22.12 -1.74
N THR A 419 20.83 22.31 -2.21
CA THR A 419 19.88 23.21 -1.57
C THR A 419 19.36 22.59 -0.28
N ALA A 420 19.05 21.30 -0.29
CA ALA A 420 18.74 20.54 0.92
C ALA A 420 19.89 20.61 1.95
N GLU A 421 21.14 20.48 1.52
CA GLU A 421 22.30 20.64 2.42
C GLU A 421 22.34 22.04 3.03
N PHE A 422 22.18 23.08 2.22
CA PHE A 422 22.18 24.46 2.67
C PHE A 422 21.02 24.78 3.64
N LEU A 423 19.82 24.26 3.37
CA LEU A 423 18.62 24.48 4.19
C LEU A 423 18.66 23.70 5.52
N THR A 424 19.16 22.48 5.50
CA THR A 424 19.24 21.63 6.70
C THR A 424 20.47 21.92 7.55
N GLY A 425 21.54 22.46 6.95
CA GLY A 425 22.84 22.64 7.58
C GLY A 425 23.51 21.34 8.01
N PHE A 426 23.02 20.18 7.55
CA PHE A 426 23.59 18.89 7.90
C PHE A 426 24.93 18.67 7.20
N SER A 427 25.88 18.06 7.91
CA SER A 427 27.15 17.67 7.30
C SER A 427 26.93 16.52 6.31
N THR A 428 27.30 16.73 5.04
CA THR A 428 27.19 15.73 3.98
C THR A 428 28.48 14.96 3.73
N GLY A 429 29.63 15.50 4.16
CA GLY A 429 30.95 14.96 3.82
C GLY A 429 31.43 15.32 2.41
N PHE A 430 30.72 16.19 1.70
CA PHE A 430 31.17 16.80 0.45
C PHE A 430 31.85 18.14 0.73
N GLU A 431 32.92 18.43 -0.02
CA GLU A 431 33.59 19.73 0.04
C GLU A 431 33.20 20.53 -1.21
N HIS A 432 32.55 21.67 -1.00
CA HIS A 432 32.15 22.59 -2.06
C HIS A 432 33.03 23.84 -2.04
N ASN A 433 33.65 24.14 -3.18
CA ASN A 433 34.56 25.27 -3.36
C ASN A 433 33.87 26.48 -4.02
N ASP A 434 32.61 26.77 -3.68
CA ASP A 434 31.82 27.72 -4.47
C ASP A 434 30.97 28.72 -3.66
N THR A 435 30.41 29.65 -4.44
CA THR A 435 29.69 30.86 -4.05
C THR A 435 28.18 30.72 -4.18
N LEU A 436 27.63 29.50 -4.36
CA LEU A 436 26.24 29.30 -4.81
C LEU A 436 25.21 30.00 -3.91
N PHE A 437 25.46 30.03 -2.61
CA PHE A 437 24.64 30.76 -1.62
C PHE A 437 25.41 31.94 -0.99
N GLY A 438 26.18 32.68 -1.80
CA GLY A 438 26.94 33.85 -1.36
C GLY A 438 28.02 33.54 -0.31
N GLY A 439 28.56 32.32 -0.33
CA GLY A 439 29.58 31.85 0.63
C GLY A 439 29.05 31.48 2.02
N LYS A 440 27.73 31.50 2.23
CA LYS A 440 27.11 31.00 3.47
C LYS A 440 27.11 29.47 3.48
N ARG A 441 27.39 28.88 4.64
CA ARG A 441 27.37 27.43 4.85
C ARG A 441 25.98 26.86 5.08
N SER A 442 25.06 27.66 5.60
CA SER A 442 23.70 27.27 5.94
C SER A 442 22.76 28.46 5.78
N TYR A 443 21.50 28.19 5.47
CA TYR A 443 20.47 29.22 5.43
C TYR A 443 20.15 29.73 6.83
N GLY A 444 20.00 28.83 7.81
CA GLY A 444 19.45 29.12 9.13
C GLY A 444 18.10 28.43 9.33
N GLY A 445 17.80 28.00 10.55
CA GLY A 445 16.57 27.28 10.85
C GLY A 445 16.73 26.05 11.73
N ILE A 446 15.63 25.33 11.90
CA ILE A 446 15.56 24.09 12.69
C ILE A 446 15.29 22.95 11.72
N ALA A 447 16.14 21.92 11.71
CA ALA A 447 15.98 20.77 10.82
C ALA A 447 16.06 19.46 11.61
N ALA A 448 15.09 18.57 11.40
CA ALA A 448 15.07 17.28 12.07
C ALA A 448 15.77 16.21 11.24
N SER A 449 16.78 15.54 11.81
CA SER A 449 17.46 14.43 11.14
C SER A 449 16.69 13.11 11.25
N ASN A 450 15.69 13.05 12.13
CA ASN A 450 14.85 11.88 12.36
C ASN A 450 13.35 12.21 12.27
N GLY A 451 12.91 12.71 11.12
CA GLY A 451 11.51 13.08 10.84
C GLY A 451 10.68 11.97 10.18
N PHE A 452 9.42 11.84 10.58
CA PHE A 452 8.47 10.85 10.04
C PHE A 452 7.15 11.49 9.62
N THR A 453 6.49 10.89 8.63
CA THR A 453 5.14 11.30 8.22
C THR A 453 4.06 10.68 9.09
N THR A 454 2.94 11.37 9.31
CA THR A 454 1.73 10.80 9.91
C THR A 454 0.93 9.93 8.95
N GLY A 455 1.19 10.00 7.64
CA GLY A 455 0.59 9.08 6.68
C GLY A 455 1.43 8.88 5.43
N THR A 456 1.51 7.65 4.91
CA THR A 456 2.28 7.38 3.68
C THR A 456 1.46 7.51 2.39
N TYR A 457 0.23 8.03 2.49
CA TYR A 457 -0.61 8.43 1.36
C TYR A 457 -0.63 9.96 1.29
N THR A 458 -0.29 10.56 0.15
CA THR A 458 -0.08 12.01 -0.01
C THR A 458 -1.17 12.84 0.64
N LEU A 459 -2.46 12.58 0.34
CA LEU A 459 -3.59 13.35 0.88
C LEU A 459 -3.77 13.23 2.40
N LYS A 460 -3.49 12.04 2.96
CA LYS A 460 -3.50 11.80 4.41
C LYS A 460 -2.34 12.54 5.08
N SER A 461 -1.17 12.51 4.47
CA SER A 461 0.03 13.20 4.97
C SER A 461 -0.13 14.73 4.95
N VAL A 462 -0.82 15.27 3.92
CA VAL A 462 -1.15 16.69 3.78
C VAL A 462 -2.04 17.11 4.93
N THR A 463 -3.11 16.35 5.19
CA THR A 463 -4.02 16.59 6.31
C THR A 463 -3.25 16.64 7.62
N GLY A 464 -2.39 15.65 7.88
CA GLY A 464 -1.62 15.62 9.12
C GLY A 464 -0.57 16.73 9.25
N THR A 465 -0.07 17.26 8.13
CA THR A 465 0.92 18.35 8.12
C THR A 465 0.28 19.72 8.29
N VAL A 466 -0.80 19.99 7.57
CA VAL A 466 -1.47 21.30 7.58
C VAL A 466 -2.40 21.45 8.79
N CYS A 467 -2.89 20.35 9.35
CA CYS A 467 -3.77 20.37 10.52
C CYS A 467 -3.13 19.87 11.81
N GLY A 468 -1.87 19.45 11.79
CA GLY A 468 -1.17 19.06 13.02
C GLY A 468 -1.78 17.85 13.71
N ILE A 469 -2.27 16.88 12.93
CA ILE A 469 -2.99 15.69 13.41
C ILE A 469 -2.43 14.41 12.79
N THR A 470 -2.87 13.29 13.33
CA THR A 470 -2.80 12.01 12.63
C THR A 470 -4.02 11.82 11.74
N PRO A 471 -3.86 11.34 10.48
CA PRO A 471 -4.98 11.17 9.55
C PRO A 471 -5.93 10.04 9.98
N LEU A 472 -7.10 9.98 9.35
CA LEU A 472 -8.11 8.98 9.66
C LEU A 472 -7.63 7.57 9.25
N VAL A 473 -7.74 6.62 10.19
CA VAL A 473 -7.53 5.18 9.95
C VAL A 473 -8.71 4.62 9.15
N ALA A 474 -8.72 4.92 7.87
CA ALA A 474 -9.67 4.43 6.89
C ALA A 474 -9.02 4.39 5.51
N ASP A 475 -9.54 3.52 4.65
CA ASP A 475 -9.05 3.31 3.30
C ASP A 475 -9.33 4.53 2.40
N PHE A 476 -8.29 5.03 1.73
CA PHE A 476 -8.28 6.21 0.84
C PHE A 476 -8.60 7.54 1.54
N ASN A 477 -8.67 8.63 0.77
CA ASN A 477 -9.06 9.95 1.25
C ASN A 477 -10.53 9.94 1.70
N ARG A 478 -10.71 10.13 3.01
CA ARG A 478 -12.00 10.13 3.70
C ARG A 478 -12.15 11.29 4.66
N GLU A 479 -11.06 11.98 4.96
CA GLU A 479 -10.97 13.07 5.91
C GLU A 479 -11.99 14.16 5.60
N TYR A 480 -12.17 14.53 4.31
CA TYR A 480 -13.15 15.52 3.87
C TYR A 480 -14.63 15.16 4.12
N LEU A 481 -14.93 13.89 4.45
CA LEU A 481 -16.30 13.42 4.77
C LEU A 481 -16.57 13.39 6.28
N HIS A 482 -15.54 13.61 7.09
CA HIS A 482 -15.53 13.36 8.51
C HIS A 482 -15.01 14.59 9.26
N HIS A 483 -15.08 14.54 10.59
CA HIS A 483 -14.69 15.67 11.43
C HIS A 483 -13.17 15.80 11.46
N ILE A 484 -12.60 16.82 10.80
CA ILE A 484 -11.18 17.15 10.96
C ILE A 484 -11.04 17.87 12.30
N TYR A 485 -10.78 17.10 13.35
CA TYR A 485 -10.95 17.49 14.74
C TYR A 485 -9.99 18.57 15.27
N GLN A 486 -9.10 19.10 14.45
CA GLN A 486 -8.25 20.25 14.78
C GLN A 486 -8.35 21.30 13.68
N PRO A 487 -8.39 22.60 14.04
CA PRO A 487 -8.38 23.67 13.05
C PRO A 487 -7.07 23.64 12.26
N CYS A 488 -7.14 23.36 10.97
CA CYS A 488 -5.97 23.46 10.10
C CYS A 488 -5.33 24.85 10.09
N LEU A 489 -4.04 24.98 9.73
CA LEU A 489 -3.33 26.26 9.76
C LEU A 489 -4.05 27.38 8.96
N PRO A 490 -4.64 27.15 7.77
CA PRO A 490 -5.49 28.16 7.12
C PRO A 490 -6.66 28.64 7.97
N HIS A 491 -7.32 27.74 8.72
CA HIS A 491 -8.39 28.08 9.65
C HIS A 491 -7.88 28.92 10.82
N VAL A 492 -6.74 28.55 11.40
CA VAL A 492 -6.07 29.31 12.48
C VAL A 492 -5.73 30.73 12.02
N LEU A 493 -5.12 30.87 10.84
CA LEU A 493 -4.78 32.18 10.28
C LEU A 493 -6.02 33.00 9.92
N ASN A 494 -7.09 32.35 9.44
CA ASN A 494 -8.38 32.99 9.25
C ASN A 494 -9.02 33.45 10.57
N ALA A 495 -8.86 32.69 11.66
CA ALA A 495 -9.32 33.13 12.99
C ALA A 495 -8.54 34.35 13.48
N PHE A 496 -7.25 34.46 13.16
CA PHE A 496 -6.49 35.68 13.41
C PHE A 496 -7.04 36.87 12.61
N ASN A 497 -7.50 36.68 11.38
CA ASN A 497 -8.10 37.76 10.58
C ASN A 497 -9.37 38.37 11.17
N HIS A 498 -10.06 37.63 12.04
CA HIS A 498 -11.28 38.08 12.70
C HIS A 498 -11.01 38.84 14.00
N GLN A 499 -9.74 39.02 14.39
CA GLN A 499 -9.38 39.81 15.57
C GLN A 499 -9.56 41.31 15.32
N ALA A 500 -9.98 42.04 16.35
CA ALA A 500 -10.45 43.43 16.23
C ALA A 500 -9.37 44.44 15.78
N ASP A 501 -8.10 44.12 15.96
CA ASP A 501 -6.93 44.93 15.60
C ASP A 501 -6.42 44.65 14.17
N ILE A 502 -6.99 43.68 13.45
CA ILE A 502 -6.57 43.37 12.07
C ILE A 502 -7.05 44.43 11.08
N THR A 503 -6.12 44.93 10.27
CA THR A 503 -6.34 45.95 9.24
C THR A 503 -5.21 45.96 8.23
N ASN A 504 -5.51 46.32 6.98
CA ASN A 504 -4.53 46.53 5.92
C ASN A 504 -4.13 48.02 5.76
N LYS A 505 -4.58 48.90 6.66
CA LYS A 505 -4.39 50.36 6.58
C LYS A 505 -3.16 50.87 7.31
N THR A 506 -2.41 49.99 7.98
CA THR A 506 -1.21 50.32 8.75
C THR A 506 0.02 49.78 8.03
N ASP A 507 1.19 50.31 8.32
CA ASP A 507 2.48 49.75 7.84
C ASP A 507 2.99 48.62 8.77
N ASP A 508 2.30 48.37 9.89
CA ASP A 508 2.64 47.30 10.83
C ASP A 508 2.06 45.96 10.37
N PHE A 509 2.91 45.15 9.73
CA PHE A 509 2.52 43.85 9.18
C PHE A 509 1.89 42.90 10.21
N ARG A 510 2.15 43.08 11.52
CA ARG A 510 1.58 42.21 12.57
C ARG A 510 0.07 42.29 12.64
N THR A 511 -0.50 43.37 12.13
CA THR A 511 -1.95 43.64 12.05
C THR A 511 -2.52 43.36 10.66
N TRP A 512 -1.70 43.01 9.67
CA TRP A 512 -2.19 42.70 8.34
C TRP A 512 -2.95 41.36 8.33
N PRO A 513 -4.05 41.26 7.56
CA PRO A 513 -4.77 40.00 7.40
C PRO A 513 -3.91 38.98 6.65
N TRP A 514 -4.02 37.71 7.04
CA TRP A 514 -3.48 36.56 6.36
C TRP A 514 -4.31 36.15 5.15
N HIS A 515 -3.64 35.69 4.10
CA HIS A 515 -4.23 35.09 2.92
C HIS A 515 -3.60 33.72 2.67
N SER A 516 -4.41 32.68 2.65
CA SER A 516 -3.97 31.28 2.50
C SER A 516 -4.17 30.82 1.07
N LYS A 517 -3.09 30.39 0.40
CA LYS A 517 -3.07 29.98 -1.01
C LYS A 517 -2.46 28.59 -1.18
N TRP A 518 -3.11 27.74 -1.97
CA TRP A 518 -2.61 26.42 -2.34
C TRP A 518 -2.10 26.41 -3.79
N MET A 519 -0.95 25.79 -4.05
CA MET A 519 -0.39 25.65 -5.40
C MET A 519 0.17 24.26 -5.67
N GLN A 520 -0.16 23.71 -6.84
CA GLN A 520 0.46 22.49 -7.36
C GLN A 520 0.42 22.49 -8.89
N SER A 521 1.45 21.94 -9.54
CA SER A 521 1.50 21.79 -11.00
C SER A 521 0.80 20.51 -11.49
N VAL A 522 0.25 19.73 -10.56
CA VAL A 522 -0.44 18.46 -10.78
C VAL A 522 -1.96 18.58 -10.53
N THR A 523 -2.72 17.62 -11.04
CA THR A 523 -4.18 17.54 -10.86
C THR A 523 -4.58 17.35 -9.40
N ASP A 524 -5.68 17.98 -8.97
CA ASP A 524 -6.34 17.73 -7.69
C ASP A 524 -7.60 16.84 -7.83
N THR A 525 -7.86 16.32 -9.03
CA THR A 525 -9.06 15.52 -9.29
C THR A 525 -8.95 14.08 -8.77
N TYR A 526 -7.72 13.66 -8.46
CA TYR A 526 -7.42 12.33 -7.92
C TYR A 526 -7.92 12.19 -6.47
N ASP A 527 -8.55 11.05 -6.20
CA ASP A 527 -9.12 10.65 -4.91
C ASP A 527 -9.76 11.77 -4.09
N LYS A 528 -10.50 12.66 -4.75
CA LYS A 528 -11.24 13.76 -4.12
C LYS A 528 -10.39 14.79 -3.37
N GLN A 529 -9.16 15.05 -3.83
CA GLN A 529 -8.39 16.18 -3.33
C GLN A 529 -9.11 17.53 -3.57
N ASP A 530 -9.85 17.68 -4.67
CA ASP A 530 -10.74 18.81 -4.97
C ASP A 530 -11.74 19.13 -3.84
N LYS A 531 -12.08 18.14 -3.01
CA LYS A 531 -12.94 18.29 -1.83
C LYS A 531 -12.16 18.43 -0.54
N LEU A 532 -11.01 17.77 -0.44
CA LEU A 532 -10.15 17.83 0.73
C LEU A 532 -9.52 19.21 0.89
N THR A 533 -8.87 19.76 -0.15
CA THR A 533 -8.13 21.03 -0.06
C THR A 533 -9.01 22.19 0.46
N PRO A 534 -10.28 22.34 0.01
CA PRO A 534 -11.22 23.28 0.64
C PRO A 534 -11.57 22.98 2.08
N ALA A 535 -11.73 21.69 2.45
CA ALA A 535 -12.00 21.28 3.83
C ALA A 535 -10.80 21.53 4.77
N LEU A 536 -9.59 21.68 4.24
CA LEU A 536 -8.40 22.12 4.99
C LEU A 536 -8.31 23.65 5.15
N GLY A 537 -9.26 24.40 4.58
CA GLY A 537 -9.38 25.86 4.70
C GLY A 537 -8.74 26.67 3.57
N PHE A 538 -8.32 26.03 2.47
CA PHE A 538 -7.83 26.75 1.29
C PHE A 538 -8.96 27.04 0.31
N HIS A 539 -9.09 28.30 -0.10
CA HIS A 539 -10.11 28.72 -1.08
C HIS A 539 -9.50 29.37 -2.33
N ASP A 540 -8.29 29.92 -2.23
CA ASP A 540 -7.47 30.26 -3.40
C ASP A 540 -6.54 29.08 -3.73
N ILE A 541 -6.91 28.32 -4.76
CA ILE A 541 -6.26 27.06 -5.14
C ILE A 541 -5.81 27.17 -6.59
N LEU A 542 -4.54 26.90 -6.87
CA LEU A 542 -3.97 26.78 -8.22
C LEU A 542 -3.53 25.34 -8.48
N THR A 543 -4.02 24.75 -9.58
CA THR A 543 -3.77 23.35 -9.96
C THR A 543 -3.41 23.25 -11.44
N LYS A 544 -3.03 22.05 -11.89
CA LYS A 544 -2.84 21.74 -13.32
C LYS A 544 -3.97 22.27 -14.20
N GLU A 545 -5.22 22.03 -13.81
CA GLU A 545 -6.41 22.39 -14.59
C GLU A 545 -6.49 23.90 -14.83
N LYS A 546 -6.15 24.70 -13.81
CA LYS A 546 -6.12 26.16 -13.92
C LYS A 546 -4.91 26.68 -14.70
N ILE A 547 -3.76 26.00 -14.59
CA ILE A 547 -2.55 26.39 -15.35
C ILE A 547 -2.71 26.09 -16.85
N ALA A 548 -3.45 25.03 -17.18
CA ALA A 548 -3.73 24.61 -18.56
C ALA A 548 -4.93 25.34 -19.21
N ASP A 549 -5.65 26.18 -18.45
CA ASP A 549 -6.76 26.96 -18.98
C ASP A 549 -6.25 28.01 -19.99
N PRO A 550 -6.78 28.09 -21.23
CA PRO A 550 -6.41 29.11 -22.20
C PRO A 550 -6.55 30.56 -21.73
N ASP A 551 -7.42 30.81 -20.74
CA ASP A 551 -7.62 32.13 -20.14
C ASP A 551 -6.69 32.40 -18.95
N ALA A 552 -5.81 31.45 -18.59
CA ALA A 552 -4.86 31.62 -17.49
C ALA A 552 -3.79 32.66 -17.80
N LYS A 553 -3.38 33.42 -16.76
CA LYS A 553 -2.45 34.55 -16.90
C LYS A 553 -1.11 34.19 -17.56
N HIS A 554 -0.61 32.98 -17.29
CA HIS A 554 0.67 32.49 -17.81
C HIS A 554 0.52 31.37 -18.83
N TYR A 555 -0.64 31.29 -19.52
CA TYR A 555 -0.86 30.32 -20.59
C TYR A 555 -0.01 30.66 -21.84
N PRO A 556 0.49 29.65 -22.58
CA PRO A 556 0.44 28.21 -22.28
C PRO A 556 1.52 27.76 -21.28
N PRO A 557 1.33 26.60 -20.62
CA PRO A 557 2.41 25.92 -19.90
C PRO A 557 3.67 25.80 -20.78
N LYS A 558 4.84 26.03 -20.19
CA LYS A 558 6.11 26.08 -20.95
C LYS A 558 6.61 24.69 -21.30
N ASP A 559 6.45 23.75 -20.39
CA ASP A 559 6.93 22.38 -20.50
C ASP A 559 5.81 21.37 -20.77
N ARG A 560 6.22 20.19 -21.26
CA ARG A 560 5.32 19.03 -21.36
C ARG A 560 5.00 18.48 -19.96
N GLU A 561 3.92 17.72 -19.86
CA GLU A 561 3.64 16.93 -18.66
C GLU A 561 4.78 15.93 -18.38
N VAL A 562 5.22 15.87 -17.12
CA VAL A 562 6.34 15.02 -16.67
C VAL A 562 5.87 13.68 -16.12
N ASN A 563 4.61 13.59 -15.70
CA ASN A 563 3.98 12.37 -15.25
C ASN A 563 2.48 12.38 -15.58
N TYR A 564 1.75 11.33 -15.20
CA TYR A 564 0.32 11.22 -15.47
C TYR A 564 -0.56 12.16 -14.62
N TYR A 565 0.02 12.89 -13.67
CA TYR A 565 -0.69 13.86 -12.85
C TYR A 565 -0.48 15.31 -13.31
N GLY A 566 0.61 15.66 -13.99
CA GLY A 566 0.77 17.02 -14.54
C GLY A 566 2.17 17.45 -14.93
N TYR A 567 2.39 18.75 -14.80
CA TYR A 567 3.58 19.46 -15.27
C TYR A 567 4.69 19.50 -14.21
N ALA A 568 5.89 19.87 -14.63
CA ALA A 568 6.99 20.14 -13.72
C ALA A 568 6.63 21.29 -12.76
N ASP A 569 7.16 21.23 -11.53
CA ASP A 569 6.86 22.20 -10.47
C ASP A 569 7.27 23.65 -10.86
N THR A 570 8.23 23.79 -11.76
CA THR A 570 8.72 25.06 -12.31
C THR A 570 7.67 25.85 -13.09
N GLU A 571 6.56 25.24 -13.50
CA GLU A 571 5.42 25.98 -14.09
C GLU A 571 4.78 26.98 -13.09
N LEU A 572 4.96 26.76 -11.79
CA LEU A 572 4.42 27.65 -10.75
C LEU A 572 5.25 28.92 -10.52
N ARG A 573 6.43 29.03 -11.14
CA ARG A 573 7.39 30.12 -10.98
C ARG A 573 6.76 31.51 -11.02
N GLU A 574 6.06 31.85 -12.09
CA GLU A 574 5.46 33.18 -12.23
C GLU A 574 4.24 33.37 -11.33
N TYR A 575 3.51 32.29 -11.02
CA TYR A 575 2.38 32.34 -10.08
C TYR A 575 2.83 32.60 -8.64
N ILE A 576 3.99 32.08 -8.22
CA ILE A 576 4.59 32.40 -6.92
C ILE A 576 4.99 33.88 -6.86
N ARG A 577 5.62 34.41 -7.92
CA ARG A 577 5.95 35.84 -8.01
C ARG A 577 4.70 36.71 -7.90
N ASP A 578 3.64 36.34 -8.61
CA ASP A 578 2.37 37.05 -8.58
C ASP A 578 1.73 37.05 -7.19
N ALA A 579 1.73 35.90 -6.50
CA ALA A 579 1.16 35.80 -5.15
C ALA A 579 1.92 36.66 -4.14
N ILE A 580 3.25 36.77 -4.28
CA ILE A 580 4.07 37.66 -3.46
C ILE A 580 3.76 39.12 -3.77
N ASP A 581 3.74 39.50 -5.06
CA ASP A 581 3.47 40.89 -5.48
C ASP A 581 2.07 41.35 -5.04
N GLU A 582 1.08 40.47 -5.13
CA GLU A 582 -0.28 40.70 -4.63
C GLU A 582 -0.28 40.89 -3.12
N ALA A 583 0.41 40.03 -2.37
CA ALA A 583 0.46 40.13 -0.91
C ALA A 583 1.07 41.44 -0.43
N GLU A 584 2.22 41.82 -1.01
CA GLU A 584 2.93 43.05 -0.68
C GLU A 584 2.14 44.30 -1.05
N SER A 585 1.51 44.32 -2.25
CA SER A 585 0.76 45.49 -2.71
C SER A 585 -0.56 45.71 -1.96
N THR A 586 -1.13 44.65 -1.37
CA THR A 586 -2.43 44.69 -0.67
C THR A 586 -2.31 44.75 0.85
N HIS A 587 -1.07 44.78 1.38
CA HIS A 587 -0.80 44.69 2.82
C HIS A 587 -1.48 43.44 3.44
N THR A 588 -1.24 42.28 2.82
CA THR A 588 -1.67 40.98 3.34
C THR A 588 -0.46 40.11 3.64
N ARG A 589 -0.62 39.17 4.59
CA ARG A 589 0.40 38.18 4.93
C ARG A 589 0.12 36.91 4.17
N LEU A 590 1.13 36.35 3.52
CA LEU A 590 0.95 35.17 2.67
C LEU A 590 1.24 33.90 3.45
N PHE A 591 0.26 33.00 3.50
CA PHE A 591 0.47 31.58 3.79
C PHE A 591 0.34 30.78 2.50
N LEU A 592 1.46 30.45 1.88
CA LEU A 592 1.49 29.70 0.62
C LEU A 592 1.86 28.25 0.91
N THR A 593 0.97 27.32 0.56
CA THR A 593 1.28 25.89 0.57
C THR A 593 1.49 25.39 -0.85
N HIS A 594 2.63 24.75 -1.10
CA HIS A 594 2.96 24.16 -2.38
C HIS A 594 3.19 22.64 -2.22
N LEU A 595 2.37 21.83 -2.89
CA LEU A 595 2.63 20.39 -3.04
C LEU A 595 3.41 20.16 -4.34
N THR A 596 4.63 19.65 -4.22
CA THR A 596 5.44 19.31 -5.40
C THR A 596 4.86 18.07 -6.10
N GLY A 597 5.15 17.85 -7.37
CA GLY A 597 4.65 16.69 -8.12
C GLY A 597 5.68 15.97 -8.98
N THR A 598 6.83 16.59 -9.28
CA THR A 598 7.79 16.04 -10.27
C THR A 598 8.43 14.72 -9.82
N THR A 599 8.63 14.54 -8.52
CA THR A 599 9.22 13.35 -7.88
C THR A 599 8.25 12.16 -7.78
N HIS A 600 6.99 12.31 -8.20
CA HIS A 600 6.05 11.20 -8.29
C HIS A 600 6.45 10.26 -9.46
N HIS A 601 6.24 8.95 -9.30
CA HIS A 601 6.39 7.96 -10.37
C HIS A 601 5.59 8.40 -11.63
N PRO A 602 6.16 8.36 -12.86
CA PRO A 602 7.34 7.59 -13.28
C PRO A 602 8.64 8.41 -13.35
N TRP A 603 8.75 9.48 -12.57
CA TRP A 603 9.97 10.30 -12.45
C TRP A 603 10.44 10.88 -13.80
N GLY A 604 9.52 11.49 -14.53
CA GLY A 604 9.84 12.19 -15.76
C GLY A 604 10.49 13.55 -15.49
N LEU A 605 11.34 13.98 -16.41
CA LEU A 605 11.89 15.33 -16.44
C LEU A 605 11.26 16.13 -17.60
N PRO A 606 11.15 17.46 -17.48
CA PRO A 606 10.63 18.30 -18.55
C PRO A 606 11.45 18.15 -19.83
N HIS A 607 12.79 18.14 -19.72
CA HIS A 607 13.71 17.94 -20.84
C HIS A 607 14.55 16.67 -20.67
N ASP A 608 14.70 15.89 -21.75
CA ASP A 608 15.45 14.63 -21.71
C ASP A 608 16.98 14.87 -21.51
N ASP A 609 17.50 16.03 -21.96
CA ASP A 609 18.92 16.39 -21.85
C ASP A 609 19.38 16.67 -20.40
N ASP A 610 18.43 16.92 -19.50
CA ASP A 610 18.68 17.14 -18.07
C ASP A 610 19.07 15.84 -17.36
N PHE A 611 18.68 14.68 -17.93
CA PHE A 611 18.98 13.39 -17.35
C PHE A 611 20.49 13.13 -17.30
N LYS A 612 21.00 12.82 -16.11
CA LYS A 612 22.39 12.39 -15.88
C LYS A 612 22.42 10.97 -15.34
N GLU A 613 23.33 10.15 -15.87
CA GLU A 613 23.50 8.79 -15.39
C GLU A 613 24.19 8.80 -14.01
N ILE A 614 23.45 8.47 -12.95
CA ILE A 614 23.97 8.33 -11.57
C ILE A 614 24.15 6.85 -11.22
N MET A 615 23.27 5.99 -11.75
CA MET A 615 23.30 4.54 -11.59
C MET A 615 23.80 3.85 -12.85
N SER A 616 24.52 2.74 -12.72
CA SER A 616 24.93 1.93 -13.88
C SER A 616 23.75 1.22 -14.58
N SER A 617 23.65 1.40 -15.89
CA SER A 617 22.62 0.83 -16.76
C SER A 617 22.95 -0.59 -17.25
N ASN A 618 22.67 -1.63 -16.45
CA ASN A 618 22.68 -3.01 -16.95
C ASN A 618 21.26 -3.48 -17.33
N LEU A 619 21.11 -4.10 -18.51
CA LEU A 619 19.83 -4.60 -19.07
C LEU A 619 19.03 -5.56 -18.15
N LEU A 620 19.65 -6.09 -17.09
CA LEU A 620 19.06 -7.03 -16.15
C LEU A 620 18.51 -6.38 -14.86
N SER A 621 18.65 -5.06 -14.66
CA SER A 621 18.28 -4.40 -13.39
C SER A 621 17.23 -3.29 -13.58
N GLY A 622 15.97 -3.66 -13.79
CA GLY A 622 14.85 -2.71 -13.93
C GLY A 622 14.81 -1.66 -12.80
N SER A 623 15.01 -2.07 -11.55
CA SER A 623 14.99 -1.18 -10.37
C SER A 623 16.12 -0.14 -10.33
N ASN A 624 17.27 -0.40 -10.96
CA ASN A 624 18.34 0.60 -11.04
C ASN A 624 17.97 1.73 -12.02
N GLY A 625 17.24 1.42 -13.10
CA GLY A 625 16.74 2.44 -14.03
C GLY A 625 15.76 3.39 -13.36
N ASP A 626 14.81 2.83 -12.60
CA ASP A 626 13.83 3.58 -11.82
C ASP A 626 14.50 4.45 -10.76
N LEU A 627 15.44 3.88 -9.99
CA LEU A 627 16.21 4.65 -9.01
C LEU A 627 17.01 5.79 -9.65
N ASN A 628 17.59 5.57 -10.85
CA ASN A 628 18.33 6.63 -11.56
C ASN A 628 17.41 7.80 -11.92
N ARG A 629 16.21 7.52 -12.45
CA ARG A 629 15.22 8.55 -12.77
C ARG A 629 14.75 9.28 -11.53
N TYR A 630 14.45 8.54 -10.46
CA TYR A 630 14.07 9.13 -9.17
C TYR A 630 15.13 10.10 -8.64
N LEU A 631 16.42 9.71 -8.61
CA LEU A 631 17.50 10.59 -8.17
C LEU A 631 17.63 11.86 -9.03
N ASN A 632 17.39 11.76 -10.34
CA ASN A 632 17.35 12.93 -11.22
C ASN A 632 16.17 13.87 -10.92
N THR A 633 14.98 13.32 -10.61
CA THR A 633 13.85 14.17 -10.19
C THR A 633 14.06 14.80 -8.81
N ILE A 634 14.78 14.13 -7.91
CA ILE A 634 15.19 14.72 -6.63
C ILE A 634 16.13 15.91 -6.87
N HIS A 635 17.11 15.77 -7.77
CA HIS A 635 17.97 16.89 -8.16
C HIS A 635 17.19 18.05 -8.79
N PHE A 636 16.22 17.74 -9.64
CA PHE A 636 15.34 18.74 -10.25
C PHE A 636 14.56 19.53 -9.19
N VAL A 637 13.93 18.84 -8.23
CA VAL A 637 13.19 19.49 -7.15
C VAL A 637 14.13 20.27 -6.23
N ASP A 638 15.34 19.78 -5.95
CA ASP A 638 16.34 20.53 -5.18
C ASP A 638 16.71 21.88 -5.86
N ASN A 639 16.88 21.88 -7.18
CA ASN A 639 17.10 23.12 -7.95
C ASN A 639 15.86 24.04 -7.95
N TRP A 640 14.66 23.46 -7.99
CA TRP A 640 13.42 24.24 -7.85
C TRP A 640 13.32 24.93 -6.48
N LEU A 641 13.76 24.26 -5.41
CA LEU A 641 13.87 24.88 -4.09
C LEU A 641 14.86 26.05 -4.09
N ALA A 642 16.01 25.91 -4.77
CA ALA A 642 16.97 27.01 -4.92
C ALA A 642 16.35 28.21 -5.66
N GLU A 643 15.53 27.94 -6.67
CA GLU A 643 14.82 28.98 -7.40
C GLU A 643 13.76 29.68 -6.54
N ILE A 644 13.01 28.96 -5.71
CA ILE A 644 12.09 29.58 -4.73
C ILE A 644 12.87 30.52 -3.79
N LEU A 645 14.02 30.09 -3.27
CA LEU A 645 14.90 30.96 -2.46
C LEU A 645 15.33 32.20 -3.25
N GLY A 646 15.72 32.02 -4.52
CA GLY A 646 16.07 33.11 -5.42
C GLY A 646 14.93 34.11 -5.63
N ILE A 647 13.68 33.63 -5.77
CA ILE A 647 12.49 34.48 -5.86
C ILE A 647 12.30 35.30 -4.58
N LEU A 648 12.43 34.67 -3.40
CA LEU A 648 12.29 35.38 -2.13
C LEU A 648 13.38 36.45 -1.93
N GLU A 649 14.61 36.18 -2.39
CA GLU A 649 15.71 37.16 -2.39
C GLU A 649 15.47 38.29 -3.40
N GLU A 650 15.05 37.96 -4.63
CA GLU A 650 14.70 38.90 -5.70
C GLU A 650 13.60 39.87 -5.25
N LYS A 651 12.56 39.33 -4.60
CA LYS A 651 11.42 40.09 -4.06
C LYS A 651 11.73 40.80 -2.73
N GLY A 652 12.89 40.57 -2.14
CA GLY A 652 13.33 41.22 -0.90
C GLY A 652 12.66 40.71 0.38
N ILE A 653 11.86 39.64 0.32
CA ILE A 653 11.08 39.11 1.46
C ILE A 653 11.73 37.88 2.13
N ALA A 654 12.92 37.46 1.70
CA ALA A 654 13.61 36.28 2.25
C ALA A 654 13.80 36.34 3.78
N LYS A 655 14.05 37.52 4.35
CA LYS A 655 14.20 37.72 5.81
C LYS A 655 12.87 37.89 6.56
N GLU A 656 11.76 37.93 5.83
CA GLU A 656 10.41 38.08 6.37
C GLU A 656 9.59 36.79 6.23
N THR A 657 10.17 35.75 5.64
CA THR A 657 9.45 34.52 5.24
C THR A 657 10.01 33.31 5.96
N LEU A 658 9.16 32.63 6.73
CA LEU A 658 9.45 31.30 7.25
C LEU A 658 9.17 30.26 6.17
N ILE A 659 10.16 29.44 5.84
CA ILE A 659 9.99 28.31 4.92
C ILE A 659 9.88 27.03 5.75
N VAL A 660 8.76 26.35 5.65
CA VAL A 660 8.51 25.07 6.30
C VAL A 660 8.54 24.00 5.23
N MET A 661 9.32 22.94 5.41
CA MET A 661 9.36 21.83 4.46
C MET A 661 9.08 20.52 5.17
N SER A 662 8.29 19.67 4.53
CA SER A 662 8.02 18.31 4.97
C SER A 662 7.90 17.41 3.75
N GLY A 663 8.53 16.23 3.77
CA GLY A 663 8.13 15.17 2.85
C GLY A 663 6.67 14.78 3.08
N ASP A 664 5.98 14.29 2.06
CA ASP A 664 4.67 13.65 2.20
C ASP A 664 4.84 12.20 2.65
N HIS A 665 5.72 11.47 1.98
CA HIS A 665 6.21 10.14 2.28
C HIS A 665 7.53 9.90 1.55
N GLY A 666 8.20 8.80 1.86
CA GLY A 666 9.35 8.33 1.09
C GLY A 666 9.00 7.19 0.14
N LEU A 667 9.99 6.41 -0.27
CA LEU A 667 9.82 5.23 -1.13
C LEU A 667 10.73 4.11 -0.65
N SER A 668 10.36 2.85 -0.82
CA SER A 668 11.25 1.70 -0.56
C SER A 668 12.13 1.34 -1.76
N LEU A 669 11.99 2.03 -2.90
CA LEU A 669 12.68 1.79 -4.18
C LEU A 669 14.17 1.41 -4.06
N PRO A 670 15.04 2.15 -3.33
CA PRO A 670 16.44 1.76 -3.12
C PRO A 670 16.65 0.43 -2.37
N ASN A 671 15.69 0.02 -1.55
CA ASN A 671 15.77 -1.09 -0.59
C ASN A 671 15.26 -2.39 -1.21
N ASP A 672 14.03 -2.38 -1.72
CA ASP A 672 13.32 -3.58 -2.22
C ASP A 672 12.76 -3.42 -3.65
N GLY A 673 12.95 -2.25 -4.28
CA GLY A 673 12.43 -1.96 -5.62
C GLY A 673 11.00 -1.40 -5.65
N GLY A 674 10.35 -1.17 -4.50
CA GLY A 674 9.00 -0.61 -4.44
C GLY A 674 8.90 0.83 -4.94
N ALA A 675 8.22 1.03 -6.07
CA ALA A 675 8.02 2.32 -6.73
C ALA A 675 6.93 3.21 -6.08
N THR A 676 6.16 2.67 -5.12
CA THR A 676 5.07 3.35 -4.39
C THR A 676 5.05 2.85 -2.95
N PRO A 677 4.61 3.66 -1.96
CA PRO A 677 4.38 3.19 -0.61
C PRO A 677 3.09 2.37 -0.45
N TYR A 678 2.32 2.15 -1.51
CA TYR A 678 1.12 1.31 -1.52
C TYR A 678 1.45 -0.08 -0.95
N ASP A 679 0.85 -0.39 0.20
CA ASP A 679 1.01 -1.67 0.87
C ASP A 679 2.49 -2.08 1.07
N ASN A 680 3.38 -1.09 1.26
CA ASN A 680 4.79 -1.33 1.53
C ASN A 680 5.19 -0.80 2.92
N PRO A 681 5.45 -1.71 3.90
CA PRO A 681 5.73 -1.34 5.28
C PRO A 681 7.19 -0.97 5.54
N HIS A 682 8.05 -0.83 4.53
CA HIS A 682 9.46 -0.53 4.71
C HIS A 682 9.69 0.93 5.18
N ARG A 683 10.57 1.16 6.17
CA ARG A 683 10.88 2.47 6.80
C ARG A 683 11.19 3.58 5.80
N GLY A 684 11.80 3.22 4.67
CA GLY A 684 12.07 4.13 3.55
C GLY A 684 10.84 4.89 3.05
N SER A 685 9.63 4.35 3.23
CA SER A 685 8.36 4.99 2.90
C SER A 685 7.89 6.03 3.95
N PHE A 686 8.49 6.03 5.15
CA PHE A 686 8.00 6.78 6.32
C PHE A 686 8.94 7.92 6.73
N HIS A 687 10.25 7.71 6.58
CA HIS A 687 11.28 8.68 6.99
C HIS A 687 11.41 9.78 5.93
N ILE A 688 11.18 11.01 6.34
CA ILE A 688 11.04 12.20 5.48
C ILE A 688 11.84 13.38 6.03
N PRO A 689 12.19 14.39 5.22
CA PRO A 689 12.68 15.67 5.75
C PRO A 689 11.56 16.40 6.49
N ILE A 690 11.90 17.06 7.61
CA ILE A 690 11.06 18.05 8.31
C ILE A 690 11.97 19.21 8.75
N LEU A 691 11.69 20.45 8.33
CA LEU A 691 12.48 21.62 8.70
C LEU A 691 11.71 22.94 8.65
N PHE A 692 12.24 23.93 9.37
CA PHE A 692 11.78 25.32 9.49
C PHE A 692 12.97 26.23 9.20
N ALA A 693 13.07 26.71 7.97
CA ALA A 693 14.17 27.50 7.46
C ALA A 693 13.83 29.00 7.49
N HIS A 694 14.73 29.79 8.07
CA HIS A 694 14.64 31.24 8.11
C HIS A 694 16.05 31.83 8.29
N PRO A 695 16.46 32.85 7.50
CA PRO A 695 17.87 33.27 7.43
C PRO A 695 18.41 33.88 8.72
N ASP A 696 17.51 34.33 9.59
CA ASP A 696 17.85 34.96 10.87
C ASP A 696 17.66 34.02 12.09
N ILE A 697 17.20 32.79 11.88
CA ILE A 697 17.10 31.74 12.91
C ILE A 697 18.40 30.93 12.89
N PRO A 698 19.12 30.79 14.03
CA PRO A 698 20.29 29.92 14.11
C PRO A 698 20.02 28.52 13.57
N GLN A 699 21.02 27.92 12.90
CA GLN A 699 20.93 26.54 12.43
C GLN A 699 20.96 25.58 13.63
N VAL A 700 19.92 24.77 13.79
CA VAL A 700 19.76 23.78 14.86
C VAL A 700 19.34 22.45 14.26
N GLU A 701 20.05 21.38 14.63
CA GLU A 701 19.64 20.01 14.32
C GLU A 701 18.80 19.42 15.46
N VAL A 702 17.63 18.89 15.13
CA VAL A 702 16.80 18.10 16.04
C VAL A 702 17.05 16.63 15.78
N THR A 703 17.69 15.95 16.73
CA THR A 703 18.03 14.52 16.64
C THR A 703 16.98 13.61 17.27
N THR A 704 16.20 14.13 18.23
CA THR A 704 15.05 13.42 18.79
C THR A 704 14.04 13.13 17.68
N PRO A 705 13.45 11.92 17.61
CA PRO A 705 12.45 11.60 16.60
C PRO A 705 11.27 12.58 16.62
N VAL A 706 10.85 13.03 15.44
CA VAL A 706 9.68 13.90 15.28
C VAL A 706 8.76 13.37 14.20
N ILE A 707 7.50 13.78 14.25
CA ILE A 707 6.46 13.39 13.30
C ILE A 707 5.70 14.62 12.77
N SER A 708 5.21 14.57 11.53
CA SER A 708 4.66 15.74 10.81
C SER A 708 3.49 16.46 11.50
N GLN A 709 2.76 15.82 12.42
CA GLN A 709 1.73 16.50 13.23
C GLN A 709 2.30 17.61 14.13
N GLN A 710 3.60 17.58 14.42
CA GLN A 710 4.27 18.61 15.21
C GLN A 710 4.49 19.92 14.43
N ILE A 711 4.19 19.96 13.13
CA ILE A 711 4.48 21.12 12.28
C ILE A 711 3.63 22.33 12.66
N VAL A 712 2.31 22.19 12.72
CA VAL A 712 1.39 23.29 13.05
C VAL A 712 1.67 23.91 14.43
N PRO A 713 1.76 23.13 15.53
CA PRO A 713 2.08 23.73 16.83
C PRO A 713 3.44 24.43 16.81
N THR A 714 4.44 23.92 16.08
CA THR A 714 5.74 24.59 15.93
C THR A 714 5.64 25.92 15.18
N ILE A 715 4.83 26.03 14.11
CA ILE A 715 4.61 27.30 13.39
C ILE A 715 3.95 28.32 14.31
N ILE A 716 2.88 27.92 15.02
CA ILE A 716 2.18 28.81 15.95
C ILE A 716 3.12 29.28 17.06
N ASP A 717 3.91 28.36 17.60
CA ASP A 717 4.90 28.67 18.62
C ASP A 717 5.98 29.64 18.13
N LEU A 718 6.49 29.43 16.91
CA LEU A 718 7.39 30.39 16.26
C LEU A 718 6.74 31.77 16.15
N LEU A 719 5.50 31.88 15.67
CA LEU A 719 4.81 33.17 15.51
C LEU A 719 4.63 33.92 16.86
N ILE A 720 4.37 33.18 17.94
CA ILE A 720 4.27 33.74 19.30
C ILE A 720 5.64 34.22 19.78
N GLU A 721 6.63 33.32 19.79
CA GLU A 721 7.92 33.57 20.43
C GLU A 721 8.74 34.63 19.69
N THR A 722 8.45 34.83 18.41
CA THR A 722 9.06 35.86 17.57
C THR A 722 8.42 37.24 17.64
N GLY A 723 7.28 37.37 18.33
CA GLY A 723 6.51 38.62 18.37
C GLY A 723 5.92 39.00 17.00
N SER A 724 5.61 38.00 16.17
CA SER A 724 5.13 38.16 14.79
C SER A 724 3.63 38.38 14.66
N LEU A 725 2.93 38.52 15.78
CA LEU A 725 1.48 38.68 15.89
C LEU A 725 1.16 39.94 16.69
N GLY A 726 0.03 40.58 16.36
CA GLY A 726 -0.56 41.62 17.22
C GLY A 726 -1.00 41.06 18.58
N PRO A 727 -1.33 41.92 19.57
CA PRO A 727 -1.69 41.48 20.92
C PRO A 727 -2.86 40.50 20.97
N ASN A 728 -3.93 40.73 20.21
CA ASN A 728 -5.11 39.86 20.22
C ASN A 728 -4.82 38.53 19.52
N SER A 729 -4.19 38.56 18.35
CA SER A 729 -3.76 37.34 17.65
C SER A 729 -2.75 36.53 18.47
N THR A 730 -1.90 37.17 19.27
CA THR A 730 -1.00 36.48 20.21
C THR A 730 -1.78 35.78 21.32
N HIS A 731 -2.85 36.39 21.82
CA HIS A 731 -3.74 35.75 22.81
C HIS A 731 -4.40 34.51 22.21
N ALA A 732 -5.05 34.65 21.06
CA ALA A 732 -5.67 33.54 20.34
C ALA A 732 -4.68 32.42 19.99
N ALA A 733 -3.48 32.77 19.53
CA ALA A 733 -2.44 31.80 19.19
C ALA A 733 -2.01 30.95 20.40
N LYS A 734 -1.93 31.54 21.61
CA LYS A 734 -1.56 30.81 22.83
C LYS A 734 -2.62 29.79 23.23
N ASP A 735 -3.89 30.15 23.10
CA ASP A 735 -5.01 29.25 23.35
C ASP A 735 -5.01 28.10 22.34
N ILE A 736 -4.94 28.42 21.05
CA ILE A 736 -4.95 27.45 19.95
C ILE A 736 -3.74 26.49 20.03
N ARG A 737 -2.54 26.99 20.34
CA ARG A 737 -1.32 26.15 20.46
C ARG A 737 -1.51 25.01 21.47
N SER A 738 -2.29 25.25 22.52
CA SER A 738 -2.52 24.26 23.59
C SER A 738 -3.45 23.10 23.16
N LEU A 739 -4.12 23.21 22.02
CA LEU A 739 -5.00 22.16 21.50
C LEU A 739 -4.25 21.01 20.84
N TYR A 740 -3.05 21.24 20.32
CA TYR A 740 -2.39 20.26 19.45
C TYR A 740 -1.71 19.15 20.25
N GLU A 741 -1.79 17.93 19.71
CA GLU A 741 -1.21 16.73 20.30
C GLU A 741 0.33 16.77 20.28
N GLY A 742 0.88 17.35 19.20
CA GLY A 742 2.31 17.35 18.92
C GLY A 742 3.11 18.36 19.73
N GLN A 743 4.28 17.94 20.22
CA GLN A 743 5.27 18.80 20.86
C GLN A 743 5.86 19.82 19.87
N SER A 744 6.11 21.04 20.32
CA SER A 744 6.76 22.07 19.51
C SER A 744 8.25 21.78 19.33
N MET A 745 8.75 21.84 18.10
CA MET A 745 10.15 21.54 17.76
C MET A 745 11.12 22.69 18.05
N ILE A 746 10.63 23.87 18.45
CA ILE A 746 11.50 24.98 18.89
C ILE A 746 11.88 24.88 20.38
N ARG A 747 11.45 23.80 21.04
CA ARG A 747 11.64 23.52 22.46
C ARG A 747 12.29 22.15 22.62
N ASP A 748 12.83 21.90 23.82
CA ASP A 748 13.35 20.57 24.14
C ASP A 748 12.21 19.54 24.02
N LEU A 749 12.41 18.55 23.16
CA LEU A 749 11.46 17.45 22.98
C LEU A 749 11.61 16.47 24.13
N VAL A 750 10.49 16.05 24.71
CA VAL A 750 10.40 15.13 25.85
C VAL A 750 10.02 13.75 25.31
N PRO A 751 10.96 12.78 25.25
CA PRO A 751 10.67 11.46 24.67
C PRO A 751 9.82 10.59 25.60
N GLU A 752 9.93 10.80 26.91
CA GLU A 752 9.23 10.05 27.94
C GLU A 752 8.99 10.93 29.18
N LYS A 753 7.82 10.82 29.81
CA LYS A 753 7.48 11.51 31.05
C LYS A 753 6.39 10.77 31.82
N ASP A 754 6.56 10.62 33.13
CA ASP A 754 5.57 10.01 34.04
C ASP A 754 5.10 8.62 33.59
N GLY A 755 6.00 7.82 32.99
CA GLY A 755 5.71 6.49 32.44
C GLY A 755 5.01 6.49 31.07
N LYS A 756 4.72 7.67 30.51
CA LYS A 756 4.22 7.83 29.13
C LYS A 756 5.39 8.03 28.18
N GLN A 757 5.33 7.38 27.02
CA GLN A 757 6.27 7.61 25.93
C GLN A 757 5.62 8.50 24.87
N ASP A 758 6.43 9.28 24.15
CA ASP A 758 6.00 10.02 22.96
C ASP A 758 5.78 9.02 21.82
N TRP A 759 4.56 8.50 21.73
CA TRP A 759 4.13 7.53 20.72
C TRP A 759 3.85 8.22 19.39
N GLN A 760 4.34 7.62 18.31
CA GLN A 760 4.27 8.17 16.95
C GLN A 760 3.57 7.16 16.03
N PHE A 761 2.44 7.58 15.45
CA PHE A 761 1.58 6.75 14.62
C PHE A 761 1.60 7.22 13.17
N THR A 762 1.82 6.28 12.24
CA THR A 762 1.74 6.55 10.81
C THR A 762 0.69 5.65 10.16
N VAL A 763 -0.36 6.26 9.61
CA VAL A 763 -1.39 5.57 8.84
C VAL A 763 -0.84 5.22 7.46
N MET A 764 -0.75 3.94 7.15
CA MET A 764 -0.02 3.48 5.99
C MET A 764 -0.90 3.40 4.75
N ASN A 765 -0.39 3.83 3.59
CA ASN A 765 -1.06 3.79 2.29
C ASN A 765 -1.68 2.40 2.00
N THR A 766 -2.98 2.31 1.74
CA THR A 766 -3.97 3.39 1.45
C THR A 766 -4.72 3.95 2.67
N GLY A 767 -4.50 3.37 3.85
CA GLY A 767 -4.96 3.87 5.16
C GLY A 767 -5.84 2.91 5.95
N GLY A 768 -6.26 1.79 5.33
CA GLY A 768 -7.11 0.77 5.95
C GLY A 768 -6.43 -0.56 6.29
N SER A 769 -5.16 -0.74 5.91
CA SER A 769 -4.48 -2.06 5.94
C SER A 769 -3.45 -2.19 7.07
N TRP A 770 -2.56 -1.21 7.23
CA TRP A 770 -1.49 -1.23 8.22
C TRP A 770 -1.39 0.10 8.97
N LEU A 771 -0.94 0.01 10.22
CA LEU A 771 -0.55 1.12 11.08
C LEU A 771 0.91 0.91 11.49
N ALA A 772 1.77 1.91 11.35
CA ALA A 772 3.12 1.86 11.92
C ALA A 772 3.16 2.62 13.24
N VAL A 773 3.84 2.05 14.23
CA VAL A 773 3.99 2.60 15.58
C VAL A 773 5.46 2.65 15.95
N ARG A 774 5.87 3.79 16.51
CA ARG A 774 7.20 4.07 17.07
C ARG A 774 7.03 4.81 18.39
N SER A 775 8.12 4.91 19.14
CA SER A 775 8.20 5.79 20.32
C SER A 775 9.51 6.58 20.26
N ALA A 776 9.47 7.87 20.63
CA ALA A 776 10.68 8.67 20.72
C ALA A 776 11.62 8.21 21.86
N ALA A 777 11.08 7.56 22.90
CA ALA A 777 11.85 7.00 24.01
C ALA A 777 12.65 5.73 23.63
N ARG A 778 12.21 5.02 22.59
CA ARG A 778 12.84 3.81 22.04
C ARG A 778 12.91 3.90 20.51
N PRO A 779 13.74 4.83 19.97
CA PRO A 779 13.75 5.14 18.54
C PRO A 779 14.23 3.99 17.65
N ALA A 780 14.94 3.03 18.23
CA ALA A 780 15.40 1.81 17.57
C ALA A 780 14.24 0.88 17.19
N PHE A 781 13.17 0.84 17.99
CA PHE A 781 12.10 -0.14 17.81
C PHE A 781 10.99 0.40 16.91
N ARG A 782 10.49 -0.49 16.05
CA ARG A 782 9.38 -0.18 15.13
C ARG A 782 8.47 -1.38 15.03
N LEU A 783 7.16 -1.12 15.13
CA LEU A 783 6.12 -2.11 14.95
C LEU A 783 5.20 -1.69 13.80
N VAL A 784 4.92 -2.59 12.87
CA VAL A 784 3.86 -2.43 11.88
C VAL A 784 2.76 -3.42 12.20
N ILE A 785 1.56 -2.87 12.39
CA ILE A 785 0.39 -3.51 12.97
C ILE A 785 -0.65 -3.73 11.86
N PRO A 786 -1.05 -4.97 11.58
CA PRO A 786 -2.09 -5.27 10.61
C PRO A 786 -3.45 -4.85 11.17
N LEU A 787 -4.21 -4.09 10.38
CA LEU A 787 -5.60 -3.71 10.68
C LEU A 787 -6.61 -4.71 10.10
N ILE A 788 -6.13 -5.67 9.31
CA ILE A 788 -6.87 -6.76 8.65
C ILE A 788 -6.17 -8.10 8.82
N ASP A 789 -6.91 -9.22 8.70
CA ASP A 789 -6.46 -10.59 9.02
C ASP A 789 -5.48 -11.24 8.05
N ASP A 790 -5.36 -10.69 6.85
CA ASP A 790 -4.50 -11.18 5.78
C ASP A 790 -3.07 -10.61 5.83
N LEU A 791 -2.77 -9.78 6.83
CA LEU A 791 -1.48 -9.14 6.97
C LEU A 791 -0.76 -9.55 8.26
N GLU A 792 0.57 -9.49 8.18
CA GLU A 792 1.47 -9.90 9.26
C GLU A 792 1.79 -8.71 10.17
N TRP A 793 1.97 -9.00 11.45
CA TRP A 793 2.71 -8.15 12.35
C TRP A 793 4.17 -8.14 11.95
N ARG A 794 4.80 -6.97 11.99
CA ARG A 794 6.21 -6.80 11.64
C ARG A 794 6.92 -5.98 12.70
N PHE A 795 7.93 -6.56 13.33
CA PHE A 795 8.83 -5.87 14.25
C PHE A 795 10.22 -5.71 13.65
N THR A 796 10.84 -4.55 13.86
CA THR A 796 12.25 -4.33 13.53
C THR A 796 12.97 -3.58 14.65
N ASP A 797 14.17 -4.04 14.99
CA ASP A 797 15.17 -3.28 15.72
C ASP A 797 16.12 -2.61 14.71
N LEU A 798 16.00 -1.30 14.56
CA LEU A 798 16.74 -0.49 13.60
C LEU A 798 18.22 -0.30 13.98
N GLU A 799 18.64 -0.61 15.21
CA GLU A 799 20.07 -0.63 15.55
C GLU A 799 20.76 -1.87 14.98
N LYS A 800 20.08 -3.02 15.01
CA LYS A 800 20.60 -4.28 14.45
C LYS A 800 20.34 -4.41 12.95
N ASP A 801 19.19 -3.93 12.48
CA ASP A 801 18.76 -3.99 11.09
C ASP A 801 18.28 -2.61 10.56
N PRO A 802 19.21 -1.65 10.39
CA PRO A 802 18.87 -0.27 10.02
C PRO A 802 18.18 -0.13 8.65
N ASN A 803 18.32 -1.15 7.79
CA ASN A 803 17.73 -1.19 6.46
C ASN A 803 16.54 -2.17 6.36
N GLU A 804 16.07 -2.67 7.51
CA GLU A 804 14.96 -3.62 7.65
C GLU A 804 14.97 -4.80 6.65
N LYS A 805 16.16 -5.37 6.43
CA LYS A 805 16.36 -6.51 5.51
C LYS A 805 15.77 -7.81 6.06
N ASN A 806 15.82 -8.00 7.38
CA ASN A 806 15.39 -9.22 8.08
C ASN A 806 14.46 -8.87 9.25
N PRO A 807 13.27 -8.30 8.96
CA PRO A 807 12.27 -8.01 9.99
C PRO A 807 11.69 -9.31 10.57
N TYR A 808 11.23 -9.26 11.82
CA TYR A 808 10.47 -10.35 12.43
C TYR A 808 9.02 -10.22 12.01
N LYS A 809 8.47 -11.30 11.42
CA LYS A 809 7.09 -11.34 10.95
C LYS A 809 6.34 -12.50 11.58
N ASP A 810 5.09 -12.25 11.93
CA ASP A 810 4.15 -13.30 12.31
C ASP A 810 2.71 -12.84 12.08
N PHE A 811 1.81 -13.76 11.72
CA PHE A 811 0.38 -13.46 11.70
C PHE A 811 -0.21 -13.30 13.11
N GLY A 812 0.37 -13.98 14.11
CA GLY A 812 -0.05 -13.94 15.51
C GLY A 812 0.87 -13.06 16.36
N LEU A 813 0.29 -12.10 17.08
CA LEU A 813 1.05 -11.22 17.98
C LEU A 813 1.74 -11.99 19.13
N VAL A 814 1.09 -13.02 19.67
CA VAL A 814 1.65 -13.86 20.74
C VAL A 814 2.85 -14.67 20.23
N ASP A 815 2.75 -15.27 19.05
CA ASP A 815 3.86 -16.01 18.44
C ASP A 815 5.04 -15.06 18.11
N LEU A 816 4.74 -13.82 17.67
CA LEU A 816 5.77 -12.79 17.51
C LEU A 816 6.44 -12.46 18.84
N ALA A 817 5.67 -12.27 19.92
CA ALA A 817 6.20 -11.98 21.24
C ALA A 817 7.11 -13.12 21.76
N GLU A 818 6.73 -14.39 21.57
CA GLU A 818 7.57 -15.55 21.94
C GLU A 818 8.89 -15.60 21.15
N LYS A 819 8.83 -15.30 19.84
CA LYS A 819 10.04 -15.18 19.00
C LYS A 819 10.96 -14.08 19.53
N LEU A 820 10.42 -12.89 19.82
CA LEU A 820 11.21 -11.77 20.32
C LEU A 820 11.75 -12.01 21.74
N ASP A 821 11.01 -12.70 22.61
CA ASP A 821 11.49 -13.05 23.95
C ASP A 821 12.75 -13.94 23.87
N THR A 822 12.75 -14.87 22.93
CA THR A 822 13.89 -15.78 22.70
C THR A 822 15.13 -15.04 22.21
N GLU A 823 14.96 -14.01 21.38
CA GLU A 823 16.08 -13.34 20.69
C GLU A 823 16.56 -12.03 21.35
N TYR A 824 15.65 -11.29 21.99
CA TYR A 824 15.92 -9.99 22.61
C TYR A 824 15.68 -9.99 24.11
N GLY A 825 14.80 -10.87 24.61
CA GLY A 825 14.40 -10.92 26.00
C GLY A 825 13.32 -9.90 26.37
N LYS A 826 13.09 -9.80 27.68
CA LYS A 826 11.90 -9.18 28.26
C LYS A 826 11.65 -7.72 27.86
N GLU A 827 12.70 -6.88 27.77
CA GLU A 827 12.52 -5.43 27.50
C GLU A 827 11.82 -5.17 26.15
N VAL A 828 12.24 -5.87 25.09
CA VAL A 828 11.64 -5.71 23.75
C VAL A 828 10.21 -6.24 23.74
N VAL A 829 9.95 -7.33 24.46
CA VAL A 829 8.61 -7.90 24.57
C VAL A 829 7.67 -6.97 25.34
N ASP A 830 8.15 -6.35 26.42
CA ASP A 830 7.38 -5.35 27.18
C ASP A 830 7.09 -4.11 26.31
N TRP A 831 8.06 -3.64 25.52
CA TRP A 831 7.81 -2.55 24.55
C TRP A 831 6.80 -2.96 23.46
N LEU A 832 6.90 -4.19 22.92
CA LEU A 832 5.95 -4.73 21.94
C LEU A 832 4.53 -4.75 22.52
N ARG A 833 4.39 -5.16 23.79
CA ARG A 833 3.11 -5.17 24.53
C ARG A 833 2.54 -3.78 24.62
N ASP A 834 3.33 -2.83 25.10
CA ASP A 834 2.89 -1.44 25.24
C ASP A 834 2.48 -0.85 23.90
N ALA A 835 3.31 -1.01 22.86
CA ALA A 835 3.02 -0.51 21.52
C ALA A 835 1.71 -1.08 20.96
N ALA A 836 1.44 -2.38 21.13
CA ALA A 836 0.24 -3.02 20.60
C ALA A 836 -1.03 -2.57 21.35
N HIS A 837 -0.99 -2.48 22.68
CA HIS A 837 -2.15 -2.04 23.48
C HIS A 837 -2.43 -0.55 23.35
N VAL A 838 -1.38 0.28 23.31
CA VAL A 838 -1.51 1.71 23.03
C VAL A 838 -2.11 1.94 21.63
N ALA A 839 -1.67 1.19 20.62
CA ALA A 839 -2.25 1.28 19.28
C ALA A 839 -3.71 0.82 19.23
N GLN A 840 -4.08 -0.21 19.98
CA GLN A 840 -5.46 -0.67 20.07
C GLN A 840 -6.40 0.42 20.59
N TRP A 841 -6.01 1.11 21.66
CA TRP A 841 -6.77 2.25 22.18
C TRP A 841 -6.78 3.41 21.16
N TRP A 842 -5.60 3.75 20.64
CA TRP A 842 -5.43 4.90 19.76
C TRP A 842 -6.24 4.80 18.46
N VAL A 843 -6.36 3.62 17.84
CA VAL A 843 -7.17 3.47 16.61
C VAL A 843 -8.65 3.73 16.88
N VAL A 844 -9.16 3.28 18.03
CA VAL A 844 -10.56 3.53 18.42
C VAL A 844 -10.76 5.02 18.71
N GLU A 845 -9.81 5.64 19.40
CA GLU A 845 -9.88 7.08 19.69
C GLU A 845 -9.76 7.94 18.43
N ASN A 846 -8.89 7.57 17.48
CA ASN A 846 -8.82 8.20 16.16
C ASN A 846 -10.20 8.18 15.49
N TRP A 847 -10.91 7.05 15.51
CA TRP A 847 -12.26 7.00 14.96
C TRP A 847 -13.26 7.88 15.71
N HIS A 848 -13.18 7.98 17.04
CA HIS A 848 -14.02 8.87 17.82
C HIS A 848 -13.76 10.35 17.49
N LEU A 849 -12.49 10.77 17.43
CA LEU A 849 -12.08 12.13 17.10
C LEU A 849 -12.61 12.55 15.74
N TYR A 850 -12.49 11.69 14.73
CA TYR A 850 -13.03 11.94 13.38
C TYR A 850 -14.56 11.78 13.27
N GLN A 851 -15.24 11.38 14.34
CA GLN A 851 -16.65 10.96 14.32
C GLN A 851 -16.92 9.86 13.26
N TYR A 852 -15.90 9.05 12.98
CA TYR A 852 -15.94 7.99 12.01
C TYR A 852 -16.55 6.73 12.63
N LYS A 853 -17.63 6.25 12.04
CA LYS A 853 -18.21 4.95 12.39
C LYS A 853 -17.82 3.95 11.32
N PRO A 854 -16.88 3.03 11.59
CA PRO A 854 -16.57 1.99 10.63
C PRO A 854 -17.86 1.21 10.32
N LYS A 855 -18.05 0.82 9.07
CA LYS A 855 -19.18 -0.04 8.69
C LYS A 855 -18.96 -1.44 9.29
N LEU A 856 -19.30 -1.62 10.56
CA LEU A 856 -19.47 -2.93 11.18
C LEU A 856 -20.65 -3.59 10.45
N LYS A 857 -20.38 -4.37 9.41
CA LYS A 857 -21.41 -5.25 8.85
C LYS A 857 -21.72 -6.27 9.93
N SER A 858 -22.88 -6.11 10.56
CA SER A 858 -23.40 -6.96 11.63
C SER A 858 -23.19 -8.44 11.33
N GLY A 859 -22.21 -9.06 11.98
CA GLY A 859 -22.24 -10.49 12.21
C GLY A 859 -23.43 -10.75 13.12
N LYS A 860 -24.45 -11.46 12.63
CA LYS A 860 -25.40 -12.09 13.55
C LYS A 860 -24.55 -12.99 14.46
N ARG A 861 -24.54 -12.67 15.76
CA ARG A 861 -23.99 -13.52 16.81
C ARG A 861 -24.55 -14.94 16.70
#